data_AF-A0A6J1J8P6-F1
#
_entry.id   AF-A0A6J1J8P6-F1
#
_cell.length_a   1.000
_cell.length_b   1.000
_cell.length_c   1.000
_cell.angle_alpha   90.00
_cell.angle_beta   90.00
_cell.angle_gamma   90.00
#
_symmetry.space_group_name_H-M   'P 1'
#
loop_
_entity.id
_entity.type
_entity.pdbx_description
1 polymer ?
#
loop_
_entity_poly.entity_id
_entity_poly.type
_entity_poly.pdbx_seq_one_letter_code
_entity_poly.pdbx_strand_id
1 'polypeptide(L)'
;MGVSLLKVLLRHISSFLQLSSTDFINLQPTLKYFHKIEGIFKLLRPILDAVVDSDIASDEELTKAFEKLDHSIDELRALLENWQLLSSKVYFVLQSEALISKIGKSCLDIFQLFQSSNENLPEELSSASLEHCVQKIKHFGKEEISSVIKDAIRNEVEGIAPSSDVLVKLADFLILRSNQEILIEAVALEKLKESAEQAENSEEAEGIDQMIALVTHLHERFIIINQSQNSSPVSIPADFCCPLSLELMTDPVIVASGQTYERVFIKNWIDLGLNVCPKTRQTLLHTNLIPNYTVKALIANWCETNNVKLSDPSRSVNLNQLSPVLAGNFESDTHREPVFPHSPGYQPMSPQSTRSAGSGKNMNSLGVSYRDGSSSLLSHSFSEDSLSNDAGDEREIDVSRLLLSSSEDQMAKLEENGYDLVAKPSTSPSKANVPDTSGEDEPSHSHNRTASTSSAVSNTNVSQGTSGEPNEAVSDVAGESKSEPLAATSTWYHRELYREHPPRLADSRSRGNTMWLRQSERFASKMIAPSANETRPDLSAIEAQVQKVVEELKSSSVETLRGATAELRLLARHNMDNRIVIAQCGAIEYLVDLLLSADSKLQENAVTALLNLSINDNNKNAIAQANAIEPLIHVLKTGSPEAKENSAATLFSLSVIEENKVKIGRSGAIGPLVELLGNGTPRGKKDAATALFNLSIFHENKARIVQAGAVRHLVELMDPAAGMVDKAVAVLANLATIPEGRSAIGQEGGIPVLVEVVELGSGRGKENAAAALLQLCTTSSRHCSMVLQEGAVPPLVALSQSGTARAKEKAQALLSHFRSQRHGNSGRG
;
A
#
# COMPACT_ATOMS: atom_id res chain seq x y z
N MET A 1 11.74 12.57 -70.41
CA MET A 1 10.67 12.25 -69.43
C MET A 1 10.84 13.00 -68.10
N GLY A 2 11.69 14.03 -67.97
CA GLY A 2 12.04 14.63 -66.66
C GLY A 2 10.91 15.34 -65.90
N VAL A 3 9.86 15.81 -66.58
CA VAL A 3 8.79 16.66 -66.02
C VAL A 3 7.92 15.97 -64.94
N SER A 4 8.15 14.70 -64.62
CA SER A 4 7.45 13.97 -63.54
C SER A 4 8.12 14.07 -62.17
N LEU A 5 9.45 13.95 -62.08
CA LEU A 5 10.16 13.71 -60.80
C LEU A 5 10.08 14.92 -59.86
N LEU A 6 10.43 16.11 -60.36
CA LEU A 6 10.47 17.33 -59.54
C LEU A 6 9.08 17.71 -58.98
N LYS A 7 8.01 17.30 -59.68
CA LYS A 7 6.60 17.46 -59.26
C LYS A 7 6.12 16.37 -58.28
N VAL A 8 6.88 15.28 -58.12
CA VAL A 8 6.76 14.33 -56.99
C VAL A 8 7.51 14.88 -55.77
N LEU A 9 8.76 15.33 -55.93
CA LEU A 9 9.57 15.93 -54.86
C LEU A 9 8.84 17.11 -54.17
N LEU A 10 8.26 18.04 -54.94
CA LEU A 10 7.46 19.14 -54.40
C LEU A 10 6.17 18.67 -53.69
N ARG A 11 5.58 17.53 -54.10
CA ARG A 11 4.45 16.91 -53.42
C ARG A 11 4.89 16.28 -52.09
N HIS A 12 6.03 15.58 -52.06
CA HIS A 12 6.59 14.99 -50.86
C HIS A 12 6.99 16.04 -49.82
N ILE A 13 7.60 17.16 -50.25
CA ILE A 13 7.86 18.32 -49.40
C ILE A 13 6.55 18.94 -48.88
N SER A 14 5.55 19.11 -49.75
CA SER A 14 4.24 19.67 -49.34
C SER A 14 3.49 18.77 -48.35
N SER A 15 3.55 17.45 -48.55
CA SER A 15 2.97 16.44 -47.66
C SER A 15 3.65 16.46 -46.29
N PHE A 16 4.99 16.58 -46.24
CA PHE A 16 5.73 16.72 -44.99
C PHE A 16 5.30 17.97 -44.21
N LEU A 17 5.19 19.13 -44.88
CA LEU A 17 4.78 20.38 -44.24
C LEU A 17 3.33 20.30 -43.69
N GLN A 18 2.48 19.47 -44.30
CA GLN A 18 1.11 19.20 -43.83
C GLN A 18 1.03 18.30 -42.58
N LEU A 19 2.08 17.55 -42.23
CA LEU A 19 2.10 16.74 -41.00
C LEU A 19 2.02 17.60 -39.72
N SER A 20 2.35 18.89 -39.81
CA SER A 20 2.36 19.88 -38.72
C SER A 20 1.07 19.99 -37.89
N SER A 21 -0.06 19.44 -38.36
CA SER A 21 -1.34 19.41 -37.65
C SER A 21 -1.66 18.08 -36.93
N THR A 22 -0.68 17.18 -36.76
CA THR A 22 -0.88 15.89 -36.07
C THR A 22 -0.40 15.93 -34.62
N ASP A 23 -1.22 15.42 -33.69
CA ASP A 23 -0.98 15.53 -32.24
C ASP A 23 0.37 14.92 -31.80
N PHE A 24 0.84 13.88 -32.49
CA PHE A 24 2.11 13.17 -32.24
C PHE A 24 3.34 14.08 -32.30
N ILE A 25 3.32 15.13 -33.13
CA ILE A 25 4.48 16.02 -33.30
C ILE A 25 4.77 16.84 -32.04
N ASN A 26 3.81 17.04 -31.14
CA ASN A 26 4.00 17.82 -29.91
C ASN A 26 4.94 17.16 -28.87
N LEU A 27 5.34 15.91 -29.08
CA LEU A 27 6.31 15.21 -28.24
C LEU A 27 7.75 15.60 -28.62
N GLN A 28 8.55 15.96 -27.62
CA GLN A 28 10.00 16.08 -27.76
C GLN A 28 10.65 14.69 -27.62
N PRO A 29 11.72 14.36 -28.38
CA PRO A 29 12.50 15.24 -29.24
C PRO A 29 11.93 15.48 -30.66
N THR A 30 10.87 14.76 -31.07
CA THR A 30 10.30 14.78 -32.43
C THR A 30 9.97 16.20 -32.91
N LEU A 31 9.36 17.03 -32.05
CA LEU A 31 9.04 18.43 -32.33
C LEU A 31 10.26 19.27 -32.78
N LYS A 32 11.44 19.05 -32.19
CA LYS A 32 12.68 19.77 -32.51
C LYS A 32 13.15 19.44 -33.93
N TYR A 33 13.23 18.15 -34.26
CA TYR A 33 13.70 17.71 -35.57
C TYR A 33 12.71 18.06 -36.68
N PHE A 34 11.40 18.00 -36.43
CA PHE A 34 10.39 18.47 -37.38
C PHE A 34 10.60 19.93 -37.79
N HIS A 35 10.73 20.86 -36.83
CA HIS A 35 11.01 22.28 -37.10
C HIS A 35 12.33 22.49 -37.84
N LYS A 36 13.35 21.69 -37.53
CA LYS A 36 14.67 21.75 -38.20
C LYS A 36 14.56 21.39 -39.68
N ILE A 37 13.79 20.36 -40.02
CA ILE A 37 13.53 19.92 -41.41
C ILE A 37 12.64 20.93 -42.13
N GLU A 38 11.59 21.41 -41.46
CA GLU A 38 10.68 22.44 -41.97
C GLU A 38 11.44 23.73 -42.37
N GLY A 39 12.44 24.12 -41.57
CA GLY A 39 13.36 25.22 -41.89
C GLY A 39 14.20 25.00 -43.15
N ILE A 40 14.65 23.77 -43.43
CA ILE A 40 15.36 23.42 -44.67
C ILE A 40 14.39 23.47 -45.86
N PHE A 41 13.19 22.90 -45.73
CA PHE A 41 12.20 22.88 -46.81
C PHE A 41 11.64 24.26 -47.15
N LYS A 42 11.52 25.17 -46.17
CA LYS A 42 11.18 26.59 -46.40
C LYS A 42 12.22 27.34 -47.23
N LEU A 43 13.50 26.94 -47.18
CA LEU A 43 14.56 27.52 -48.02
C LEU A 43 14.64 26.86 -49.41
N LEU A 44 14.43 25.54 -49.47
CA LEU A 44 14.53 24.73 -50.68
C LEU A 44 13.34 24.95 -51.63
N ARG A 45 12.11 24.99 -51.10
CA ARG A 45 10.89 24.96 -51.91
C ARG A 45 10.81 26.09 -52.96
N PRO A 46 11.06 27.37 -52.65
CA PRO A 46 10.99 28.44 -53.66
C PRO A 46 11.95 28.23 -54.83
N ILE A 47 13.10 27.58 -54.59
CA ILE A 47 14.10 27.28 -55.62
C ILE A 47 13.61 26.15 -56.53
N LEU A 48 12.97 25.12 -55.97
CA LEU A 48 12.39 24.03 -56.75
C LEU A 48 11.15 24.48 -57.54
N ASP A 49 10.29 25.31 -56.94
CA ASP A 49 9.12 25.91 -57.60
C ASP A 49 9.56 26.79 -58.79
N ALA A 50 10.65 27.57 -58.67
CA ALA A 50 11.19 28.41 -59.75
C ALA A 50 11.88 27.63 -60.90
N VAL A 51 12.34 26.40 -60.65
CA VAL A 51 12.98 25.53 -61.66
C VAL A 51 11.97 24.56 -62.31
N VAL A 52 10.74 24.45 -61.80
CA VAL A 52 9.80 23.36 -62.13
C VAL A 52 9.35 23.28 -63.59
N ASP A 53 9.38 24.42 -64.29
CA ASP A 53 8.95 24.58 -65.69
C ASP A 53 10.08 25.15 -66.58
N SER A 54 11.35 25.02 -66.17
CA SER A 54 12.53 25.42 -66.97
C SER A 54 13.27 24.22 -67.57
N ASP A 55 13.96 24.42 -68.71
CA ASP A 55 14.70 23.35 -69.40
C ASP A 55 15.82 22.73 -68.53
N ILE A 56 16.30 23.46 -67.52
CA ILE A 56 17.30 23.00 -66.53
C ILE A 56 16.82 21.73 -65.80
N ALA A 57 15.51 21.54 -65.62
CA ALA A 57 14.93 20.34 -65.02
C ALA A 57 15.07 19.05 -65.88
N SER A 58 15.75 19.12 -67.03
CA SER A 58 16.08 17.96 -67.88
C SER A 58 17.55 17.50 -67.80
N ASP A 59 18.38 18.15 -66.97
CA ASP A 59 19.78 17.76 -66.77
C ASP A 59 19.92 16.39 -66.05
N GLU A 60 20.83 15.53 -66.53
CA GLU A 60 20.96 14.15 -66.04
C GLU A 60 21.65 14.04 -64.67
N GLU A 61 22.56 14.95 -64.32
CA GLU A 61 23.21 14.99 -63.01
C GLU A 61 22.28 15.60 -61.96
N LEU A 62 21.58 16.67 -62.33
CA LEU A 62 20.56 17.31 -61.50
C LEU A 62 19.38 16.37 -61.22
N THR A 63 18.94 15.59 -62.21
CA THR A 63 17.88 14.57 -62.03
C THR A 63 18.28 13.54 -60.97
N LYS A 64 19.49 12.97 -61.05
CA LYS A 64 20.00 12.01 -60.04
C LYS A 64 20.13 12.65 -58.66
N ALA A 65 20.49 13.94 -58.59
CA ALA A 65 20.53 14.67 -57.33
C ALA A 65 19.13 14.88 -56.72
N PHE A 66 18.10 15.11 -57.55
CA PHE A 66 16.70 15.13 -57.11
C PHE A 66 16.18 13.76 -56.66
N GLU A 67 16.50 12.65 -57.35
CA GLU A 67 16.10 11.30 -56.95
C GLU A 67 16.66 10.93 -55.56
N LYS A 68 17.96 11.19 -55.37
CA LYS A 68 18.66 11.01 -54.09
C LYS A 68 18.05 11.84 -52.96
N LEU A 69 17.67 13.08 -53.25
CA LEU A 69 17.01 13.97 -52.29
C LEU A 69 15.60 13.46 -51.95
N ASP A 70 14.78 13.11 -52.94
CA ASP A 70 13.40 12.66 -52.74
C ASP A 70 13.33 11.39 -51.89
N HIS A 71 14.16 10.39 -52.21
CA HIS A 71 14.30 9.17 -51.42
C HIS A 71 14.69 9.46 -49.95
N SER A 72 15.58 10.43 -49.72
CA SER A 72 16.01 10.83 -48.37
C SER A 72 14.90 11.56 -47.58
N ILE A 73 13.98 12.23 -48.28
CA ILE A 73 12.81 12.90 -47.69
C ILE A 73 11.72 11.87 -47.37
N ASP A 74 11.57 10.84 -48.19
CA ASP A 74 10.57 9.78 -47.99
C ASP A 74 10.94 8.86 -46.82
N GLU A 75 12.21 8.44 -46.72
CA GLU A 75 12.77 7.77 -45.52
C GLU A 75 12.48 8.55 -44.23
N LEU A 76 12.69 9.86 -44.26
CA LEU A 76 12.52 10.73 -43.10
C LEU A 76 11.03 10.97 -42.77
N ARG A 77 10.14 10.93 -43.76
CA ARG A 77 8.68 10.92 -43.50
C ARG A 77 8.27 9.62 -42.84
N ALA A 78 8.71 8.47 -43.37
CA ALA A 78 8.41 7.17 -42.79
C ALA A 78 8.93 7.03 -41.35
N LEU A 79 10.10 7.58 -41.01
CA LEU A 79 10.62 7.62 -39.64
C LEU A 79 9.72 8.43 -38.67
N LEU A 80 9.11 9.52 -39.15
CA LEU A 80 8.22 10.37 -38.35
C LEU A 80 6.79 9.80 -38.26
N GLU A 81 6.26 9.22 -39.34
CA GLU A 81 4.92 8.63 -39.39
C GLU A 81 4.81 7.33 -38.58
N ASN A 82 5.92 6.57 -38.45
CA ASN A 82 5.98 5.37 -37.60
C ASN A 82 6.37 5.67 -36.13
N TRP A 83 6.58 6.93 -35.75
CA TRP A 83 6.96 7.30 -34.39
C TRP A 83 5.80 7.11 -33.40
N GLN A 84 6.06 6.38 -32.31
CA GLN A 84 5.08 6.13 -31.24
C GLN A 84 5.63 6.59 -29.87
N LEU A 85 4.74 6.78 -28.89
CA LEU A 85 5.11 7.18 -27.53
C LEU A 85 6.08 6.20 -26.82
N LEU A 86 6.09 4.94 -27.28
CA LEU A 86 6.91 3.83 -26.76
C LEU A 86 8.04 3.43 -27.74
N SER A 87 8.42 4.32 -28.67
CA SER A 87 9.56 4.13 -29.58
C SER A 87 10.86 4.67 -28.96
N SER A 88 12.02 4.13 -29.37
CA SER A 88 13.33 4.56 -28.85
C SER A 88 13.72 5.96 -29.32
N LYS A 89 13.91 6.87 -28.36
CA LYS A 89 14.37 8.24 -28.59
C LYS A 89 15.83 8.27 -29.04
N VAL A 90 16.69 7.38 -28.51
CA VAL A 90 18.11 7.28 -28.89
C VAL A 90 18.23 6.93 -30.37
N TYR A 91 17.56 5.87 -30.80
CA TYR A 91 17.54 5.41 -32.19
C TYR A 91 16.95 6.50 -33.11
N PHE A 92 15.81 7.10 -32.74
CA PHE A 92 15.17 8.16 -33.52
C PHE A 92 16.06 9.41 -33.71
N VAL A 93 16.79 9.84 -32.67
CA VAL A 93 17.74 10.98 -32.77
C VAL A 93 18.88 10.65 -33.73
N LEU A 94 19.46 9.47 -33.63
CA LEU A 94 20.57 9.04 -34.49
C LEU A 94 20.16 8.97 -35.97
N GLN A 95 19.00 8.37 -36.27
CA GLN A 95 18.48 8.28 -37.64
C GLN A 95 18.04 9.66 -38.18
N SER A 96 17.37 10.48 -37.35
CA SER A 96 16.94 11.84 -37.75
C SER A 96 18.12 12.73 -38.11
N GLU A 97 19.19 12.78 -37.29
CA GLU A 97 20.37 13.58 -37.62
C GLU A 97 21.14 13.04 -38.84
N ALA A 98 21.19 11.72 -39.03
CA ALA A 98 21.78 11.11 -40.22
C ALA A 98 21.02 11.49 -41.51
N LEU A 99 19.69 11.39 -41.52
CA LEU A 99 18.84 11.74 -42.65
C LEU A 99 18.85 13.25 -42.93
N ILE A 100 18.84 14.09 -41.90
CA ILE A 100 18.98 15.55 -42.08
C ILE A 100 20.34 15.91 -42.69
N SER A 101 21.41 15.19 -42.35
CA SER A 101 22.73 15.35 -43.00
C SER A 101 22.72 14.85 -44.46
N LYS A 102 22.07 13.72 -44.75
CA LYS A 102 21.87 13.16 -46.11
C LYS A 102 21.10 14.13 -47.01
N ILE A 103 20.02 14.72 -46.51
CA ILE A 103 19.24 15.78 -47.18
C ILE A 103 20.08 17.05 -47.35
N GLY A 104 20.70 17.55 -46.27
CA GLY A 104 21.51 18.76 -46.30
C GLY A 104 22.66 18.69 -47.31
N LYS A 105 23.35 17.55 -47.39
CA LYS A 105 24.36 17.31 -48.44
C LYS A 105 23.74 17.31 -49.83
N SER A 106 22.62 16.62 -50.04
CA SER A 106 21.96 16.54 -51.35
C SER A 106 21.47 17.92 -51.84
N CYS A 107 20.97 18.78 -50.94
CA CYS A 107 20.65 20.17 -51.25
C CYS A 107 21.89 21.00 -51.62
N LEU A 108 23.04 20.76 -50.99
CA LEU A 108 24.31 21.42 -51.33
C LEU A 108 24.86 20.94 -52.67
N ASP A 109 24.75 19.63 -52.98
CA ASP A 109 25.10 19.06 -54.28
C ASP A 109 24.26 19.75 -55.39
N ILE A 110 22.94 19.88 -55.20
CA ILE A 110 22.01 20.58 -56.11
C ILE A 110 22.37 22.06 -56.28
N PHE A 111 22.61 22.79 -55.17
CA PHE A 111 22.97 24.21 -55.25
C PHE A 111 24.33 24.46 -55.91
N GLN A 112 25.27 23.51 -55.80
CA GLN A 112 26.54 23.58 -56.53
C GLN A 112 26.34 23.37 -58.03
N LEU A 113 25.48 22.41 -58.45
CA LEU A 113 25.12 22.21 -59.86
C LEU A 113 24.49 23.47 -60.47
N PHE A 114 23.55 24.12 -59.77
CA PHE A 114 22.99 25.41 -60.20
C PHE A 114 24.02 26.55 -60.31
N GLN A 115 25.13 26.51 -59.55
CA GLN A 115 26.22 27.49 -59.65
C GLN A 115 27.19 27.21 -60.80
N SER A 116 27.26 25.97 -61.32
CA SER A 116 28.03 25.63 -62.53
C SER A 116 27.24 25.84 -63.82
N SER A 117 25.92 25.68 -63.81
CA SER A 117 25.05 25.80 -64.99
C SER A 117 24.77 27.27 -65.34
N ASN A 118 25.74 27.91 -65.99
CA ASN A 118 25.84 29.36 -66.18
C ASN A 118 24.91 29.98 -67.25
N GLU A 119 23.89 29.25 -67.72
CA GLU A 119 22.92 29.73 -68.71
C GLU A 119 21.47 29.53 -68.23
N ASN A 120 20.68 30.61 -68.26
CA ASN A 120 19.21 30.65 -68.05
C ASN A 120 18.65 30.28 -66.66
N LEU A 121 19.33 30.61 -65.56
CA LEU A 121 18.64 30.72 -64.25
C LEU A 121 17.67 31.93 -64.23
N PRO A 122 16.44 31.80 -63.69
CA PRO A 122 15.53 32.92 -63.46
C PRO A 122 16.12 34.03 -62.58
N GLU A 123 15.71 35.29 -62.79
CA GLU A 123 16.19 36.46 -62.02
C GLU A 123 15.98 36.35 -60.50
N GLU A 124 14.99 35.57 -60.07
CA GLU A 124 14.67 35.29 -58.66
C GLU A 124 15.77 34.45 -57.96
N LEU A 125 16.58 33.70 -58.73
CA LEU A 125 17.68 32.87 -58.25
C LEU A 125 19.04 33.59 -58.30
N SER A 126 19.09 34.83 -57.81
CA SER A 126 20.34 35.58 -57.70
C SER A 126 21.43 34.77 -56.96
N SER A 127 22.70 34.94 -57.35
CA SER A 127 23.83 34.21 -56.75
C SER A 127 23.93 34.43 -55.23
N ALA A 128 23.61 35.64 -54.75
CA ALA A 128 23.52 35.97 -53.33
C ALA A 128 22.39 35.22 -52.60
N SER A 129 21.24 35.00 -53.25
CA SER A 129 20.14 34.19 -52.72
C SER A 129 20.57 32.73 -52.51
N LEU A 130 21.22 32.15 -53.53
CA LEU A 130 21.75 30.78 -53.46
C LEU A 130 22.86 30.65 -52.42
N GLU A 131 23.81 31.60 -52.35
CA GLU A 131 24.88 31.59 -51.36
C GLU A 131 24.35 31.68 -49.92
N HIS A 132 23.37 32.55 -49.66
CA HIS A 132 22.69 32.64 -48.36
C HIS A 132 21.97 31.33 -47.98
N CYS A 133 21.34 30.64 -48.94
CA CYS A 133 20.76 29.32 -48.70
C CYS A 133 21.83 28.24 -48.44
N VAL A 134 22.94 28.24 -49.18
CA VAL A 134 24.12 27.38 -48.95
C VAL A 134 24.68 27.58 -47.54
N GLN A 135 24.84 28.84 -47.09
CA GLN A 135 25.34 29.16 -45.74
C GLN A 135 24.38 28.66 -44.65
N LYS A 136 23.06 28.82 -44.82
CA LYS A 136 22.06 28.31 -43.87
C LYS A 136 22.02 26.78 -43.80
N ILE A 137 22.02 26.07 -44.94
CA ILE A 137 22.02 24.60 -44.94
C ILE A 137 23.31 24.04 -44.31
N LYS A 138 24.48 24.67 -44.55
CA LYS A 138 25.74 24.35 -43.85
C LYS A 138 25.71 24.57 -42.34
N HIS A 139 24.75 25.34 -41.82
CA HIS A 139 24.54 25.53 -40.38
C HIS A 139 23.58 24.46 -39.80
N PHE A 140 22.50 24.11 -40.51
CA PHE A 140 21.58 23.04 -40.11
C PHE A 140 22.27 21.66 -39.94
N GLY A 141 23.35 21.40 -40.66
CA GLY A 141 24.15 20.17 -40.51
C GLY A 141 25.00 20.07 -39.23
N LYS A 142 25.05 21.12 -38.40
CA LYS A 142 25.84 21.14 -37.15
C LYS A 142 24.92 20.97 -35.93
N GLU A 143 24.75 19.74 -35.47
CA GLU A 143 24.18 19.48 -34.14
C GLU A 143 25.04 18.50 -33.36
N GLU A 144 24.97 18.62 -32.04
CA GLU A 144 25.97 18.09 -31.12
C GLU A 144 25.54 16.75 -30.50
N ILE A 145 24.24 16.40 -30.58
CA ILE A 145 23.65 15.29 -29.82
C ILE A 145 24.03 13.95 -30.43
N SER A 146 23.88 13.74 -31.75
CA SER A 146 24.32 12.47 -32.34
C SER A 146 25.83 12.26 -32.27
N SER A 147 26.65 13.31 -32.24
CA SER A 147 28.07 13.19 -31.90
C SER A 147 28.28 12.76 -30.45
N VAL A 148 27.62 13.38 -29.46
CA VAL A 148 27.77 12.98 -28.05
C VAL A 148 27.28 11.55 -27.81
N ILE A 149 26.22 11.08 -28.49
CA ILE A 149 25.79 9.67 -28.43
C ILE A 149 26.85 8.75 -29.04
N LYS A 150 27.34 9.04 -30.25
CA LYS A 150 28.37 8.23 -30.95
C LYS A 150 29.72 8.23 -30.24
N ASP A 151 30.04 9.31 -29.54
CA ASP A 151 31.25 9.43 -28.74
C ASP A 151 31.12 8.66 -27.42
N ALA A 152 29.95 8.70 -26.77
CA ALA A 152 29.66 7.84 -25.60
C ALA A 152 29.74 6.36 -25.95
N ILE A 153 29.05 5.92 -27.03
CA ILE A 153 29.09 4.54 -27.54
C ILE A 153 30.52 4.10 -27.88
N ARG A 154 31.30 4.94 -28.56
CA ARG A 154 32.69 4.59 -28.93
C ARG A 154 33.59 4.47 -27.70
N ASN A 155 33.48 5.38 -26.74
CA ASN A 155 34.22 5.28 -25.48
C ASN A 155 33.87 3.97 -24.75
N GLU A 156 32.59 3.60 -24.72
CA GLU A 156 32.09 2.37 -24.11
C GLU A 156 32.64 1.10 -24.78
N VAL A 157 32.69 1.07 -26.12
CA VAL A 157 33.37 0.00 -26.91
C VAL A 157 34.89 -0.03 -26.65
N GLU A 158 35.52 1.12 -26.38
CA GLU A 158 36.92 1.22 -25.95
C GLU A 158 37.13 0.87 -24.45
N GLY A 159 36.08 0.48 -23.72
CA GLY A 159 36.11 0.12 -22.30
C GLY A 159 36.16 1.31 -21.33
N ILE A 160 35.91 2.53 -21.84
CA ILE A 160 35.92 3.78 -21.10
C ILE A 160 34.46 4.18 -20.80
N ALA A 161 34.01 3.93 -19.57
CA ALA A 161 32.66 4.28 -19.13
C ALA A 161 32.34 5.77 -19.39
N PRO A 162 31.18 6.12 -19.97
CA PRO A 162 30.81 7.51 -20.24
C PRO A 162 30.82 8.38 -18.99
N SER A 163 31.31 9.62 -19.11
CA SER A 163 31.40 10.53 -17.96
C SER A 163 30.02 10.97 -17.47
N SER A 164 29.90 11.24 -16.16
CA SER A 164 28.62 11.65 -15.56
C SER A 164 27.99 12.86 -16.26
N ASP A 165 28.80 13.81 -16.72
CA ASP A 165 28.32 15.05 -17.35
C ASP A 165 27.80 14.80 -18.78
N VAL A 166 28.28 13.75 -19.45
CA VAL A 166 27.75 13.29 -20.74
C VAL A 166 26.42 12.58 -20.53
N LEU A 167 26.36 11.65 -19.57
CA LEU A 167 25.13 10.92 -19.22
C LEU A 167 24.00 11.88 -18.79
N VAL A 168 24.31 12.87 -17.95
CA VAL A 168 23.41 13.98 -17.57
C VAL A 168 22.83 14.68 -18.80
N LYS A 169 23.69 15.16 -19.71
CA LYS A 169 23.27 15.90 -20.91
C LYS A 169 22.41 15.05 -21.84
N LEU A 170 22.77 13.78 -22.01
CA LEU A 170 22.01 12.85 -22.87
C LEU A 170 20.60 12.62 -22.32
N ALA A 171 20.44 12.32 -21.03
CA ALA A 171 19.12 12.12 -20.45
C ALA A 171 18.27 13.41 -20.40
N ASP A 172 18.87 14.59 -20.22
CA ASP A 172 18.13 15.85 -20.33
C ASP A 172 17.67 16.16 -21.77
N PHE A 173 18.50 15.91 -22.79
CA PHE A 173 18.13 16.10 -24.20
C PHE A 173 17.11 15.08 -24.71
N LEU A 174 17.21 13.82 -24.28
CA LEU A 174 16.28 12.75 -24.63
C LEU A 174 15.01 12.78 -23.76
N ILE A 175 14.98 13.60 -22.71
CA ILE A 175 13.90 13.63 -21.70
C ILE A 175 13.68 12.23 -21.13
N LEU A 176 14.73 11.72 -20.49
CA LEU A 176 14.74 10.47 -19.72
C LEU A 176 14.93 10.86 -18.24
N ARG A 177 13.92 11.54 -17.68
CA ARG A 177 14.00 12.24 -16.38
C ARG A 177 13.55 11.38 -15.21
N SER A 178 12.90 10.26 -15.50
CA SER A 178 12.42 9.29 -14.53
C SER A 178 12.96 7.89 -14.84
N ASN A 179 13.08 7.07 -13.80
CA ASN A 179 13.44 5.66 -13.94
C ASN A 179 12.49 4.89 -14.88
N GLN A 180 11.19 5.23 -14.86
CA GLN A 180 10.19 4.65 -15.77
C GLN A 180 10.47 4.99 -17.23
N GLU A 181 10.85 6.22 -17.58
CA GLU A 181 11.21 6.59 -18.96
C GLU A 181 12.47 5.86 -19.45
N ILE A 182 13.50 5.73 -18.61
CA ILE A 182 14.74 5.01 -18.96
C ILE A 182 14.46 3.52 -19.20
N LEU A 183 13.59 2.90 -18.39
CA LEU A 183 13.18 1.50 -18.58
C LEU A 183 12.29 1.30 -19.83
N ILE A 184 11.46 2.29 -20.18
CA ILE A 184 10.70 2.27 -21.45
C ILE A 184 11.65 2.37 -22.65
N GLU A 185 12.65 3.27 -22.61
CA GLU A 185 13.66 3.41 -23.66
C GLU A 185 14.44 2.11 -23.89
N ALA A 186 14.87 1.45 -22.80
CA ALA A 186 15.57 0.17 -22.88
C ALA A 186 14.70 -0.93 -23.53
N VAL A 187 13.41 -1.01 -23.18
CA VAL A 187 12.45 -1.97 -23.77
C VAL A 187 12.15 -1.64 -25.24
N ALA A 188 12.10 -0.36 -25.60
CA ALA A 188 11.91 0.06 -26.99
C ALA A 188 13.10 -0.33 -27.87
N LEU A 189 14.33 -0.22 -27.36
CA LEU A 189 15.55 -0.68 -28.03
C LEU A 189 15.60 -2.21 -28.15
N GLU A 190 15.29 -2.95 -27.08
CA GLU A 190 15.26 -4.43 -27.11
C GLU A 190 14.31 -4.95 -28.20
N LYS A 191 13.12 -4.34 -28.33
CA LYS A 191 12.14 -4.66 -29.39
C LYS A 191 12.65 -4.29 -30.80
N LEU A 192 13.41 -3.21 -30.94
CA LEU A 192 14.04 -2.86 -32.23
C LEU A 192 15.13 -3.88 -32.60
N LYS A 193 15.93 -4.35 -31.62
CA LYS A 193 16.91 -5.43 -31.82
C LYS A 193 16.24 -6.72 -32.27
N GLU A 194 15.20 -7.19 -31.57
CA GLU A 194 14.41 -8.36 -31.98
C GLU A 194 13.92 -8.23 -33.43
N SER A 195 13.56 -7.01 -33.86
CA SER A 195 13.08 -6.73 -35.22
C SER A 195 14.22 -6.73 -36.27
N ALA A 196 15.40 -6.22 -35.92
CA ALA A 196 16.59 -6.24 -36.78
C ALA A 196 17.16 -7.66 -36.96
N GLU A 197 17.17 -8.46 -35.88
CA GLU A 197 17.53 -9.88 -35.91
C GLU A 197 16.56 -10.68 -36.81
N GLN A 198 15.24 -10.42 -36.71
CA GLN A 198 14.22 -11.01 -37.59
C GLN A 198 14.36 -10.57 -39.06
N ALA A 199 15.02 -9.44 -39.33
CA ALA A 199 15.33 -8.95 -40.67
C ALA A 199 16.72 -9.40 -41.18
N GLU A 200 17.42 -10.26 -40.44
CA GLU A 200 18.79 -10.73 -40.70
C GLU A 200 19.85 -9.59 -40.75
N ASN A 201 19.54 -8.39 -40.23
CA ASN A 201 20.41 -7.21 -40.30
C ASN A 201 21.40 -7.13 -39.12
N SER A 202 22.47 -7.92 -39.20
CA SER A 202 23.47 -8.05 -38.12
C SER A 202 24.18 -6.74 -37.76
N GLU A 203 24.43 -5.84 -38.71
CA GLU A 203 25.12 -4.56 -38.45
C GLU A 203 24.23 -3.59 -37.64
N GLU A 204 22.92 -3.60 -37.90
CA GLU A 204 21.94 -2.81 -37.15
C GLU A 204 21.67 -3.41 -35.76
N ALA A 205 21.59 -4.74 -35.65
CA ALA A 205 21.43 -5.41 -34.35
C ALA A 205 22.61 -5.10 -33.39
N GLU A 206 23.85 -5.16 -33.87
CA GLU A 206 25.04 -4.77 -33.09
C GLU A 206 25.01 -3.27 -32.72
N GLY A 207 24.60 -2.41 -33.65
CA GLY A 207 24.42 -0.98 -33.38
C GLY A 207 23.34 -0.67 -32.33
N ILE A 208 22.27 -1.47 -32.27
CA ILE A 208 21.22 -1.33 -31.25
C ILE A 208 21.70 -1.88 -29.90
N ASP A 209 22.45 -2.98 -29.85
CA ASP A 209 23.06 -3.48 -28.60
C ASP A 209 23.95 -2.41 -27.93
N GLN A 210 24.71 -1.66 -28.73
CA GLN A 210 25.51 -0.53 -28.24
C GLN A 210 24.64 0.60 -27.64
N MET A 211 23.44 0.85 -28.19
CA MET A 211 22.48 1.79 -27.60
C MET A 211 21.86 1.25 -26.31
N ILE A 212 21.59 -0.06 -26.24
CA ILE A 212 21.06 -0.75 -25.05
C ILE A 212 22.05 -0.67 -23.90
N ALA A 213 23.35 -0.82 -24.17
CA ALA A 213 24.42 -0.71 -23.19
C ALA A 213 24.50 0.73 -22.61
N LEU A 214 24.54 1.75 -23.48
CA LEU A 214 24.51 3.16 -23.08
C LEU A 214 23.28 3.51 -22.22
N VAL A 215 22.08 3.02 -22.58
CA VAL A 215 20.85 3.24 -21.79
C VAL A 215 20.89 2.48 -20.45
N THR A 216 21.61 1.36 -20.39
CA THR A 216 21.85 0.64 -19.13
C THR A 216 22.78 1.44 -18.21
N HIS A 217 23.84 2.07 -18.73
CA HIS A 217 24.66 3.01 -17.96
C HIS A 217 23.92 4.28 -17.53
N LEU A 218 22.97 4.80 -18.34
CA LEU A 218 22.07 5.87 -17.91
C LEU A 218 21.19 5.46 -16.70
N HIS A 219 20.64 4.23 -16.72
CA HIS A 219 19.86 3.67 -15.62
C HIS A 219 20.69 3.48 -14.34
N GLU A 220 21.90 2.90 -14.44
CA GLU A 220 22.84 2.78 -13.32
C GLU A 220 23.19 4.15 -12.70
N ARG A 221 23.46 5.15 -13.55
CA ARG A 221 23.79 6.50 -13.07
C ARG A 221 22.59 7.16 -12.40
N PHE A 222 21.37 6.96 -12.91
CA PHE A 222 20.14 7.45 -12.30
C PHE A 222 19.91 6.85 -10.90
N ILE A 223 20.12 5.53 -10.74
CA ILE A 223 20.02 4.85 -9.44
C ILE A 223 21.00 5.44 -8.42
N ILE A 224 22.27 5.64 -8.81
CA ILE A 224 23.31 6.21 -7.93
C ILE A 224 22.93 7.64 -7.49
N ILE A 225 22.42 8.46 -8.41
CA ILE A 225 21.99 9.83 -8.07
C ILE A 225 20.79 9.79 -7.10
N ASN A 226 19.77 8.99 -7.38
CA ASN A 226 18.58 8.89 -6.53
C ASN A 226 18.92 8.36 -5.11
N GLN A 227 19.81 7.37 -5.01
CA GLN A 227 20.33 6.88 -3.71
C GLN A 227 21.10 7.97 -2.94
N SER A 228 21.82 8.86 -3.63
CA SER A 228 22.55 9.96 -2.99
C SER A 228 21.65 11.10 -2.48
N GLN A 229 20.52 11.36 -3.15
CA GLN A 229 19.57 12.41 -2.74
C GLN A 229 18.62 11.95 -1.62
N ASN A 230 18.16 10.69 -1.63
CA ASN A 230 17.27 10.10 -0.61
C ASN A 230 18.00 9.74 0.70
N SER A 231 18.77 10.69 1.23
CA SER A 231 19.63 10.59 2.42
C SER A 231 18.86 10.58 3.75
N SER A 232 17.92 9.65 3.86
CA SER A 232 17.36 9.22 5.15
C SER A 232 18.46 8.60 6.04
N PRO A 233 18.35 8.68 7.38
CA PRO A 233 19.42 8.25 8.30
C PRO A 233 19.61 6.72 8.38
N VAL A 234 18.82 5.94 7.63
CA VAL A 234 18.90 4.48 7.56
C VAL A 234 18.80 4.05 6.09
N SER A 235 19.78 3.28 5.60
CA SER A 235 19.76 2.77 4.23
C SER A 235 18.68 1.70 4.05
N ILE A 236 17.71 1.96 3.17
CA ILE A 236 16.67 1.00 2.77
C ILE A 236 17.32 -0.16 1.99
N PRO A 237 17.07 -1.44 2.35
CA PRO A 237 17.51 -2.60 1.56
C PRO A 237 16.92 -2.60 0.15
N ALA A 238 17.75 -2.88 -0.86
CA ALA A 238 17.34 -2.81 -2.27
C ALA A 238 16.16 -3.74 -2.63
N ASP A 239 16.04 -4.90 -1.98
CA ASP A 239 14.93 -5.85 -2.17
C ASP A 239 13.58 -5.35 -1.64
N PHE A 240 13.57 -4.25 -0.87
CA PHE A 240 12.36 -3.60 -0.37
C PHE A 240 11.90 -2.43 -1.25
N CYS A 241 12.74 -1.97 -2.18
CA CYS A 241 12.36 -0.93 -3.15
C CYS A 241 11.72 -1.53 -4.41
N CYS A 242 10.72 -0.84 -4.95
CA CYS A 242 10.11 -1.16 -6.23
C CYS A 242 11.12 -0.87 -7.37
N PRO A 243 11.43 -1.82 -8.27
CA PRO A 243 12.36 -1.55 -9.37
C PRO A 243 11.87 -0.50 -10.40
N LEU A 244 10.59 -0.10 -10.37
CA LEU A 244 10.04 0.94 -11.25
C LEU A 244 10.16 2.36 -10.65
N SER A 245 9.81 2.57 -9.38
CA SER A 245 9.89 3.89 -8.74
C SER A 245 11.20 4.13 -7.98
N LEU A 246 11.94 3.06 -7.64
CA LEU A 246 13.07 3.03 -6.71
C LEU A 246 12.70 3.40 -5.26
N GLU A 247 11.41 3.55 -4.95
CA GLU A 247 10.87 3.83 -3.62
C GLU A 247 10.49 2.54 -2.86
N LEU A 248 10.40 2.64 -1.53
CA LEU A 248 9.96 1.56 -0.63
C LEU A 248 8.54 1.07 -0.97
N MET A 249 8.38 -0.24 -1.20
CA MET A 249 7.08 -0.84 -1.51
C MET A 249 6.13 -0.83 -0.30
N THR A 250 4.85 -0.52 -0.54
CA THR A 250 3.78 -0.52 0.49
C THR A 250 2.71 -1.58 0.17
N ASP A 251 2.43 -1.82 -1.12
CA ASP A 251 1.63 -2.94 -1.62
C ASP A 251 2.43 -3.76 -2.66
N PRO A 252 3.44 -4.53 -2.21
CA PRO A 252 4.29 -5.32 -3.09
C PRO A 252 3.52 -6.48 -3.75
N VAL A 253 3.68 -6.65 -5.06
CA VAL A 253 3.08 -7.71 -5.88
C VAL A 253 4.10 -8.40 -6.79
N ILE A 254 3.91 -9.70 -7.03
CA ILE A 254 4.70 -10.55 -7.92
C ILE A 254 4.06 -10.60 -9.32
N VAL A 255 4.85 -10.44 -10.36
CA VAL A 255 4.48 -10.69 -11.78
C VAL A 255 4.93 -12.07 -12.26
N ALA A 256 4.53 -12.47 -13.48
CA ALA A 256 4.86 -13.78 -14.07
C ALA A 256 6.37 -14.13 -14.09
N SER A 257 7.28 -13.15 -14.09
CA SER A 257 8.73 -13.35 -14.02
C SER A 257 9.29 -13.56 -12.61
N GLY A 258 8.45 -13.61 -11.58
CA GLY A 258 8.84 -13.76 -10.18
C GLY A 258 9.43 -12.51 -9.52
N GLN A 259 9.64 -11.42 -10.27
CA GLN A 259 10.05 -10.13 -9.69
C GLN A 259 8.89 -9.47 -8.94
N THR A 260 9.23 -8.72 -7.88
CA THR A 260 8.26 -7.99 -7.05
C THR A 260 8.33 -6.48 -7.33
N TYR A 261 7.17 -5.82 -7.35
CA TYR A 261 7.01 -4.39 -7.63
C TYR A 261 5.90 -3.80 -6.74
N GLU A 262 5.88 -2.49 -6.54
CA GLU A 262 4.72 -1.76 -6.02
C GLU A 262 3.55 -1.84 -7.01
N ARG A 263 2.35 -2.26 -6.54
CA ARG A 263 1.19 -2.58 -7.40
C ARG A 263 0.83 -1.45 -8.35
N VAL A 264 0.84 -0.20 -7.88
CA VAL A 264 0.39 0.94 -8.68
C VAL A 264 1.28 1.18 -9.90
N PHE A 265 2.61 1.09 -9.73
CA PHE A 265 3.56 1.31 -10.80
C PHE A 265 3.56 0.17 -11.83
N ILE A 266 3.55 -1.09 -11.39
CA ILE A 266 3.54 -2.23 -12.31
C ILE A 266 2.19 -2.41 -13.02
N LYS A 267 1.08 -1.98 -12.39
CA LYS A 267 -0.21 -1.89 -13.08
C LYS A 267 -0.16 -0.82 -14.17
N ASN A 268 0.31 0.39 -13.88
CA ASN A 268 0.45 1.46 -14.88
C ASN A 268 1.31 1.00 -16.08
N TRP A 269 2.40 0.27 -15.83
CA TRP A 269 3.24 -0.33 -16.86
C TRP A 269 2.48 -1.31 -17.77
N ILE A 270 1.67 -2.21 -17.19
CA ILE A 270 0.84 -3.16 -17.96
C ILE A 270 -0.31 -2.46 -18.69
N ASP A 271 -0.95 -1.46 -18.06
CA ASP A 271 -2.04 -0.67 -18.64
C ASP A 271 -1.56 0.18 -19.85
N LEU A 272 -0.26 0.52 -19.92
CA LEU A 272 0.42 1.09 -21.09
C LEU A 272 0.68 0.07 -22.23
N GLY A 273 0.32 -1.20 -22.04
CA GLY A 273 0.52 -2.29 -23.02
C GLY A 273 1.89 -2.97 -22.96
N LEU A 274 2.75 -2.63 -21.99
CA LEU A 274 4.10 -3.17 -21.87
C LEU A 274 4.09 -4.56 -21.21
N ASN A 275 3.79 -5.59 -22.00
CA ASN A 275 3.72 -7.00 -21.55
C ASN A 275 5.10 -7.65 -21.28
N VAL A 276 6.11 -6.87 -20.90
CA VAL A 276 7.46 -7.34 -20.54
C VAL A 276 7.80 -6.96 -19.10
N CYS A 277 8.69 -7.72 -18.46
CA CYS A 277 9.18 -7.46 -17.12
C CYS A 277 10.17 -6.27 -17.12
N PRO A 278 9.91 -5.15 -16.42
CA PRO A 278 10.81 -3.98 -16.43
C PRO A 278 12.26 -4.31 -16.08
N LYS A 279 12.49 -5.19 -15.10
CA LYS A 279 13.83 -5.53 -14.57
C LYS A 279 14.55 -6.67 -15.31
N THR A 280 13.84 -7.57 -15.99
CA THR A 280 14.46 -8.71 -16.71
C THR A 280 14.26 -8.68 -18.22
N ARG A 281 13.52 -7.68 -18.74
CA ARG A 281 13.12 -7.45 -20.14
C ARG A 281 12.35 -8.59 -20.83
N GLN A 282 12.24 -9.75 -20.19
CA GLN A 282 11.49 -10.92 -20.65
C GLN A 282 9.98 -10.66 -20.71
N THR A 283 9.34 -11.15 -21.78
CA THR A 283 7.89 -11.19 -21.95
C THR A 283 7.18 -11.94 -20.82
N LEU A 284 6.11 -11.35 -20.28
CA LEU A 284 5.32 -11.91 -19.18
C LEU A 284 4.33 -12.96 -19.71
N LEU A 285 4.37 -14.18 -19.15
CA LEU A 285 3.42 -15.26 -19.49
C LEU A 285 1.96 -14.92 -19.14
N HIS A 286 1.74 -14.00 -18.19
CA HIS A 286 0.43 -13.46 -17.84
C HIS A 286 0.56 -12.11 -17.13
N THR A 287 -0.50 -11.30 -17.19
CA THR A 287 -0.60 -9.99 -16.51
C THR A 287 -1.13 -10.05 -15.08
N ASN A 288 -1.46 -11.24 -14.55
CA ASN A 288 -1.94 -11.39 -13.17
C ASN A 288 -0.88 -10.91 -12.15
N LEU A 289 -1.31 -10.06 -11.21
CA LEU A 289 -0.51 -9.54 -10.09
C LEU A 289 -0.86 -10.30 -8.80
N ILE A 290 0.12 -10.99 -8.22
CA ILE A 290 -0.08 -11.80 -7.00
C ILE A 290 0.44 -11.00 -5.79
N PRO A 291 -0.33 -10.76 -4.71
CA PRO A 291 0.17 -10.07 -3.52
C PRO A 291 1.39 -10.76 -2.89
N ASN A 292 2.45 -9.98 -2.59
CA ASN A 292 3.64 -10.45 -1.90
C ASN A 292 3.61 -10.04 -0.42
N TYR A 293 2.65 -10.60 0.32
CA TYR A 293 2.51 -10.36 1.76
C TYR A 293 3.78 -10.68 2.55
N THR A 294 4.62 -11.61 2.11
CA THR A 294 5.89 -11.93 2.78
C THR A 294 6.91 -10.81 2.65
N VAL A 295 7.04 -10.16 1.49
CA VAL A 295 7.83 -8.92 1.36
C VAL A 295 7.17 -7.77 2.13
N LYS A 296 5.83 -7.66 2.11
CA LYS A 296 5.09 -6.67 2.92
C LYS A 296 5.39 -6.83 4.43
N ALA A 297 5.48 -8.07 4.93
CA ALA A 297 5.82 -8.41 6.30
C ALA A 297 7.25 -7.99 6.68
N LEU A 298 8.22 -8.33 5.82
CA LEU A 298 9.63 -7.99 6.01
C LEU A 298 9.85 -6.47 6.00
N ILE A 299 9.16 -5.77 5.09
CA ILE A 299 9.15 -4.30 5.02
C ILE A 299 8.53 -3.69 6.28
N ALA A 300 7.37 -4.16 6.73
CA ALA A 300 6.71 -3.64 7.94
C ALA A 300 7.60 -3.82 9.19
N ASN A 301 8.15 -5.02 9.40
CA ASN A 301 9.07 -5.31 10.49
C ASN A 301 10.35 -4.46 10.42
N TRP A 302 10.90 -4.24 9.22
CA TRP A 302 12.05 -3.34 9.03
C TRP A 302 11.69 -1.87 9.31
N CYS A 303 10.52 -1.42 8.90
CA CYS A 303 10.02 -0.07 9.18
C CYS A 303 9.85 0.17 10.68
N GLU A 304 9.25 -0.77 11.40
CA GLU A 304 9.13 -0.75 12.86
C GLU A 304 10.51 -0.71 13.54
N THR A 305 11.42 -1.60 13.14
CA THR A 305 12.80 -1.67 13.67
C THR A 305 13.58 -0.37 13.48
N ASN A 306 13.35 0.34 12.38
CA ASN A 306 14.11 1.53 11.98
C ASN A 306 13.34 2.85 12.14
N ASN A 307 12.14 2.83 12.75
CA ASN A 307 11.24 3.98 12.91
C ASN A 307 10.85 4.70 11.59
N VAL A 308 10.92 3.99 10.46
CA VAL A 308 10.50 4.52 9.15
C VAL A 308 8.98 4.40 9.03
N LYS A 309 8.30 5.47 8.59
CA LYS A 309 6.86 5.43 8.32
C LYS A 309 6.61 5.08 6.86
N LEU A 310 5.88 3.97 6.65
CA LEU A 310 5.29 3.67 5.34
C LEU A 310 4.40 4.83 4.90
N SER A 311 4.52 5.19 3.62
CA SER A 311 3.76 6.28 3.02
C SER A 311 2.50 5.76 2.35
N ASP A 312 1.49 6.62 2.27
CA ASP A 312 0.20 6.29 1.65
C ASP A 312 0.40 6.01 0.13
N PRO A 313 -0.05 4.85 -0.40
CA PRO A 313 0.16 4.47 -1.80
C PRO A 313 -0.54 5.40 -2.81
N SER A 314 -1.43 6.28 -2.36
CA SER A 314 -2.03 7.34 -3.21
C SER A 314 -1.08 8.53 -3.47
N ARG A 315 -0.02 8.70 -2.69
CA ARG A 315 0.88 9.87 -2.79
C ARG A 315 1.98 9.73 -3.85
N SER A 316 2.54 8.53 -4.01
CA SER A 316 3.63 8.25 -4.95
C SER A 316 3.25 8.51 -6.42
N VAL A 317 1.97 8.41 -6.78
CA VAL A 317 1.47 8.70 -8.13
C VAL A 317 1.75 10.13 -8.60
N ASN A 318 1.83 11.10 -7.67
CA ASN A 318 2.13 12.50 -8.02
C ASN A 318 3.63 12.81 -8.17
N LEU A 319 4.53 11.92 -7.72
CA LEU A 319 5.99 12.11 -7.83
C LEU A 319 6.52 11.90 -9.26
N ASN A 320 5.70 11.39 -10.18
CA ASN A 320 5.98 11.39 -11.61
C ASN A 320 5.96 12.80 -12.26
N GLN A 321 5.68 13.88 -11.51
CA GLN A 321 5.78 15.26 -12.00
C GLN A 321 7.00 16.02 -11.46
N LEU A 322 8.00 16.17 -12.34
CA LEU A 322 8.93 17.30 -12.41
C LEU A 322 9.87 17.56 -11.22
N SER A 323 10.94 16.74 -11.15
CA SER A 323 12.24 17.16 -10.59
C SER A 323 13.31 17.12 -11.70
N PRO A 324 14.13 18.18 -11.89
CA PRO A 324 15.29 18.14 -12.78
C PRO A 324 16.47 17.45 -12.09
N VAL A 325 16.38 16.12 -11.90
CA VAL A 325 17.30 15.30 -11.08
C VAL A 325 18.78 15.40 -11.49
N LEU A 326 19.04 15.81 -12.74
CA LEU A 326 20.37 15.80 -13.37
C LEU A 326 21.09 17.16 -13.34
N ALA A 327 20.41 18.23 -12.92
CA ALA A 327 20.96 19.59 -12.90
C ALA A 327 21.89 19.82 -11.69
N GLY A 328 23.16 19.42 -11.82
CA GLY A 328 24.21 19.75 -10.84
C GLY A 328 24.50 21.27 -10.76
N ASN A 329 24.91 21.74 -9.58
CA ASN A 329 25.18 23.15 -9.31
C ASN A 329 26.32 23.71 -10.19
N PHE A 330 25.97 24.50 -11.22
CA PHE A 330 26.93 25.33 -11.96
C PHE A 330 27.20 26.66 -11.25
N GLU A 331 28.05 26.65 -10.23
CA GLU A 331 28.72 27.88 -9.77
C GLU A 331 29.89 28.21 -10.72
N SER A 332 29.61 29.04 -11.73
CA SER A 332 30.65 29.55 -12.64
C SER A 332 31.41 30.73 -12.00
N ASP A 333 32.51 30.44 -11.33
CA ASP A 333 33.36 31.46 -10.69
C ASP A 333 34.15 32.29 -11.73
N THR A 334 33.80 33.58 -11.81
CA THR A 334 34.67 34.61 -12.39
C THR A 334 34.59 35.91 -11.59
N HIS A 335 35.43 36.07 -10.56
CA HIS A 335 36.53 37.06 -10.62
C HIS A 335 37.43 37.04 -9.36
N ARG A 336 38.67 36.56 -9.56
CA ARG A 336 39.83 36.67 -8.65
C ARG A 336 40.28 38.14 -8.53
N GLU A 337 40.80 38.64 -7.40
CA GLU A 337 42.16 38.44 -6.83
C GLU A 337 42.20 38.93 -5.34
N PRO A 338 43.27 38.68 -4.55
CA PRO A 338 43.14 38.28 -3.14
C PRO A 338 43.64 39.30 -2.08
N VAL A 339 43.57 38.92 -0.79
CA VAL A 339 44.71 38.84 0.16
C VAL A 339 44.24 38.32 1.55
N PHE A 340 44.96 37.33 2.09
CA PHE A 340 44.87 36.80 3.48
C PHE A 340 45.81 37.62 4.42
N PRO A 341 45.78 37.54 5.79
CA PRO A 341 45.31 36.39 6.59
C PRO A 341 44.68 36.66 8.00
N HIS A 342 44.28 35.55 8.64
CA HIS A 342 44.18 35.27 10.09
C HIS A 342 43.07 35.90 10.98
N SER A 343 42.30 34.99 11.60
CA SER A 343 41.46 35.10 12.82
C SER A 343 42.32 35.13 14.11
N PRO A 344 41.75 35.12 15.34
CA PRO A 344 40.34 35.27 15.76
C PRO A 344 40.12 36.36 16.84
N GLY A 345 38.86 36.72 17.16
CA GLY A 345 38.57 37.61 18.30
C GLY A 345 37.09 37.81 18.61
N TYR A 346 36.75 37.98 19.89
CA TYR A 346 35.42 38.33 20.40
C TYR A 346 35.12 39.84 20.28
N GLN A 347 33.87 40.21 20.57
CA GLN A 347 33.31 41.57 20.73
C GLN A 347 34.27 42.62 21.32
N PRO A 348 34.12 43.89 20.90
CA PRO A 348 33.85 44.92 21.92
C PRO A 348 32.88 46.06 21.50
N MET A 349 32.35 46.77 22.50
CA MET A 349 31.75 48.11 22.35
C MET A 349 32.82 49.21 22.18
N SER A 350 32.42 50.39 21.67
CA SER A 350 33.01 51.70 22.04
C SER A 350 32.21 52.87 21.42
N PRO A 351 32.40 54.14 21.87
CA PRO A 351 33.23 54.62 22.98
C PRO A 351 32.46 55.35 24.10
N GLN A 352 33.09 55.53 25.26
CA GLN A 352 32.66 56.49 26.29
C GLN A 352 33.38 57.84 26.12
N SER A 353 32.76 58.94 26.58
CA SER A 353 33.52 60.09 27.09
C SER A 353 32.80 60.81 28.24
N THR A 354 33.35 60.62 29.44
CA THR A 354 33.36 61.49 30.64
C THR A 354 32.12 62.31 31.08
N ARG A 355 31.62 61.92 32.28
CA ARG A 355 31.24 62.80 33.42
C ARG A 355 30.10 63.83 33.26
N SER A 356 28.98 63.63 33.96
CA SER A 356 28.78 64.18 35.33
C SER A 356 27.30 64.13 35.81
N ALA A 357 27.12 63.80 37.09
CA ALA A 357 25.89 63.67 37.88
C ALA A 357 24.71 64.66 37.65
N GLY A 358 23.46 64.20 37.90
CA GLY A 358 22.30 65.10 38.04
C GLY A 358 20.92 64.41 38.18
N SER A 359 20.44 64.25 39.41
CA SER A 359 19.12 63.66 39.74
C SER A 359 17.88 64.40 39.19
N GLY A 360 17.10 63.73 38.33
CA GLY A 360 15.66 63.45 38.57
C GLY A 360 14.56 64.53 38.38
N LYS A 361 13.36 64.02 38.03
CA LYS A 361 12.00 64.63 38.05
C LYS A 361 11.55 65.60 36.94
N ASN A 362 10.53 65.13 36.21
CA ASN A 362 9.25 65.77 35.84
C ASN A 362 9.16 67.11 35.06
N MET A 363 8.40 67.00 33.95
CA MET A 363 7.32 67.88 33.47
C MET A 363 7.59 69.16 32.63
N ASN A 364 6.73 69.26 31.60
CA ASN A 364 6.11 70.45 31.00
C ASN A 364 6.86 71.38 30.01
N SER A 365 6.64 71.04 28.73
CA SER A 365 5.85 71.86 27.76
C SER A 365 6.54 72.97 26.93
N LEU A 366 5.80 73.39 25.88
CA LEU A 366 6.08 74.42 24.86
C LEU A 366 7.17 74.04 23.83
N GLY A 367 6.99 74.27 22.52
CA GLY A 367 5.82 74.77 21.78
C GLY A 367 6.19 75.24 20.35
N VAL A 368 5.19 75.55 19.50
CA VAL A 368 5.33 76.13 18.12
C VAL A 368 5.93 75.13 17.09
N SER A 369 5.15 74.54 16.16
CA SER A 369 4.61 75.08 14.88
C SER A 369 5.68 75.32 13.77
N TYR A 370 5.42 75.13 12.46
CA TYR A 370 4.17 74.90 11.71
C TYR A 370 4.41 74.12 10.39
N ARG A 371 3.41 73.33 9.95
CA ARG A 371 2.97 73.07 8.55
C ARG A 371 3.95 72.48 7.51
N ASP A 372 3.50 71.88 6.40
CA ASP A 372 2.15 71.40 5.98
C ASP A 372 2.21 69.86 5.85
N GLY A 373 1.15 69.04 5.87
CA GLY A 373 -0.22 69.22 5.38
C GLY A 373 -0.39 68.36 4.12
N SER A 374 -1.30 67.38 4.01
CA SER A 374 -2.49 67.03 4.82
C SER A 374 -2.64 65.48 4.88
N SER A 375 -3.07 64.85 5.98
CA SER A 375 -4.47 64.53 6.36
C SER A 375 -5.19 63.62 5.34
N SER A 376 -6.07 62.66 5.68
CA SER A 376 -6.87 62.38 6.90
C SER A 376 -7.67 61.06 6.68
N LEU A 377 -8.26 60.31 7.63
CA LEU A 377 -8.25 60.26 9.12
C LEU A 377 -9.03 58.99 9.57
N LEU A 378 -8.61 58.32 10.65
CA LEU A 378 -9.43 57.54 11.62
C LEU A 378 -10.24 56.32 11.08
N SER A 379 -10.76 55.38 11.89
CA SER A 379 -11.00 55.27 13.34
C SER A 379 -10.62 53.85 13.83
N HIS A 380 -9.83 53.66 14.91
CA HIS A 380 -10.27 53.48 16.32
C HIS A 380 -11.28 52.33 16.58
N SER A 381 -11.18 51.55 17.68
CA SER A 381 -10.07 51.28 18.64
C SER A 381 -10.54 50.30 19.73
N PHE A 382 -9.59 49.63 20.43
CA PHE A 382 -9.73 49.12 21.82
C PHE A 382 -10.77 48.01 22.11
N SER A 383 -10.66 47.24 23.21
CA SER A 383 -9.51 46.62 23.90
C SER A 383 -10.04 45.77 25.05
N GLU A 384 -9.42 44.60 25.31
CA GLU A 384 -9.28 43.93 26.64
C GLU A 384 -10.61 43.62 27.42
N ASP A 385 -10.65 42.79 28.48
CA ASP A 385 -9.59 42.19 29.30
C ASP A 385 -9.97 40.78 29.84
N SER A 386 -8.93 40.09 30.31
CA SER A 386 -8.79 38.87 31.11
C SER A 386 -9.95 38.37 32.00
N LEU A 387 -10.08 37.04 32.18
CA LEU A 387 -9.59 36.34 33.40
C LEU A 387 -9.80 34.79 33.42
N SER A 388 -8.96 34.14 34.24
CA SER A 388 -8.95 32.76 34.82
C SER A 388 -10.28 31.96 34.91
N ASN A 389 -10.31 30.61 35.01
CA ASN A 389 -9.48 29.79 35.92
C ASN A 389 -9.54 28.26 35.68
N ASP A 390 -8.58 27.54 36.28
CA ASP A 390 -8.58 26.15 36.83
C ASP A 390 -9.00 24.92 35.98
N ALA A 391 -8.18 23.86 36.01
CA ALA A 391 -8.48 22.53 35.44
C ALA A 391 -7.61 21.42 36.08
N GLY A 392 -8.25 20.37 36.62
CA GLY A 392 -7.58 19.24 37.29
C GLY A 392 -7.34 18.01 36.41
N ASP A 393 -6.29 17.24 36.70
CA ASP A 393 -5.84 16.05 35.95
C ASP A 393 -6.65 14.77 36.33
N GLU A 394 -7.80 14.55 35.68
CA GLU A 394 -8.57 13.30 35.81
C GLU A 394 -7.95 12.17 34.96
N ARG A 395 -7.19 11.27 35.61
CA ARG A 395 -6.72 10.02 34.99
C ARG A 395 -7.70 8.87 35.20
N GLU A 396 -8.42 8.54 34.13
CA GLU A 396 -9.26 7.34 34.06
C GLU A 396 -8.45 6.03 34.10
N ILE A 397 -9.11 4.92 34.46
CA ILE A 397 -8.53 3.58 34.46
C ILE A 397 -9.46 2.63 33.70
N ASP A 398 -8.91 1.97 32.69
CA ASP A 398 -9.58 1.03 31.78
C ASP A 398 -10.14 -0.20 32.51
N VAL A 399 -11.42 -0.14 32.93
CA VAL A 399 -12.13 -1.21 33.63
C VAL A 399 -12.13 -2.53 32.84
N SER A 400 -12.12 -2.46 31.51
CA SER A 400 -12.11 -3.63 30.63
C SER A 400 -10.79 -4.45 30.72
N ARG A 401 -9.74 -3.95 31.40
CA ARG A 401 -8.58 -4.78 31.81
C ARG A 401 -8.87 -5.66 33.03
N LEU A 402 -9.66 -5.18 33.99
CA LEU A 402 -9.93 -5.93 35.23
C LEU A 402 -10.79 -7.18 34.96
N LEU A 403 -11.80 -7.07 34.10
CA LEU A 403 -12.65 -8.21 33.70
C LEU A 403 -11.91 -9.30 32.88
N LEU A 404 -10.71 -9.01 32.36
CA LEU A 404 -9.83 -10.01 31.73
C LEU A 404 -8.95 -10.73 32.76
N SER A 405 -8.46 -10.00 33.76
CA SER A 405 -7.52 -10.52 34.77
C SER A 405 -8.04 -11.70 35.59
N SER A 406 -9.37 -11.83 35.78
CA SER A 406 -9.96 -12.95 36.52
C SER A 406 -10.03 -14.28 35.74
N SER A 407 -9.52 -14.34 34.50
CA SER A 407 -9.55 -15.54 33.65
C SER A 407 -8.23 -15.84 32.93
N GLU A 408 -7.16 -15.07 33.16
CA GLU A 408 -5.86 -15.23 32.50
C GLU A 408 -4.69 -15.21 33.50
N ASP A 409 -4.62 -16.19 34.41
CA ASP A 409 -3.44 -16.35 35.28
C ASP A 409 -3.05 -17.83 35.56
N GLN A 410 -2.44 -18.45 34.55
CA GLN A 410 -1.39 -19.47 34.75
C GLN A 410 -0.66 -19.79 33.43
N MET A 411 0.45 -19.10 33.16
CA MET A 411 1.70 -19.60 32.52
C MET A 411 2.68 -18.43 32.28
N ALA A 412 3.94 -18.62 32.72
CA ALA A 412 5.15 -17.84 32.37
C ALA A 412 5.21 -16.31 32.70
N LYS A 413 5.78 -16.01 33.87
CA LYS A 413 6.77 -14.91 34.06
C LYS A 413 8.09 -15.29 33.34
N LEU A 414 9.05 -14.42 32.98
CA LEU A 414 9.29 -12.95 33.11
C LEU A 414 9.43 -12.34 31.67
N GLU A 415 9.86 -11.10 31.32
CA GLU A 415 10.77 -10.07 31.89
C GLU A 415 10.29 -8.60 31.65
N GLU A 416 11.17 -7.60 31.82
CA GLU A 416 10.85 -6.24 32.31
C GLU A 416 11.19 -5.06 31.36
N ASN A 417 10.44 -3.96 31.53
CA ASN A 417 10.79 -2.54 31.31
C ASN A 417 11.16 -1.97 29.91
N GLY A 418 10.46 -0.89 29.53
CA GLY A 418 10.81 0.01 28.40
C GLY A 418 9.76 1.12 28.19
N TYR A 419 10.15 2.40 28.27
CA TYR A 419 9.25 3.56 28.44
C TYR A 419 8.90 4.31 27.12
N ASP A 420 7.59 4.38 26.84
CA ASP A 420 6.77 5.59 26.58
C ASP A 420 7.37 6.83 25.85
N LEU A 421 6.79 7.25 24.70
CA LEU A 421 6.02 8.51 24.54
C LEU A 421 5.70 8.93 23.06
N VAL A 422 4.39 9.02 22.73
CA VAL A 422 3.61 10.17 22.16
C VAL A 422 4.20 11.08 21.03
N ALA A 423 3.46 11.64 20.04
CA ALA A 423 2.23 11.32 19.27
C ALA A 423 1.96 12.40 18.18
N LYS A 424 0.98 12.18 17.26
CA LYS A 424 0.26 13.19 16.44
C LYS A 424 -1.17 12.69 16.11
N PRO A 425 -2.12 13.60 15.83
CA PRO A 425 -3.11 13.48 14.74
C PRO A 425 -3.22 14.82 13.96
N SER A 426 -4.08 15.13 12.97
CA SER A 426 -4.99 14.39 12.05
C SER A 426 -4.95 15.14 10.67
N THR A 427 -5.95 15.53 9.85
CA THR A 427 -7.44 15.49 9.79
C THR A 427 -7.91 15.82 8.36
N SER A 428 -8.88 15.09 7.75
CA SER A 428 -9.79 15.56 6.65
C SER A 428 -10.84 14.51 6.21
N PRO A 429 -11.97 14.85 5.51
CA PRO A 429 -13.14 13.94 5.42
C PRO A 429 -13.97 13.83 4.09
N SER A 430 -14.42 12.59 3.76
CA SER A 430 -15.82 12.18 3.37
C SER A 430 -16.46 12.32 1.95
N LYS A 431 -17.37 11.34 1.64
CA LYS A 431 -18.52 11.27 0.67
C LYS A 431 -18.29 11.03 -0.85
N ALA A 432 -19.22 10.49 -1.68
CA ALA A 432 -20.38 9.55 -1.53
C ALA A 432 -21.12 9.20 -2.89
N ASN A 433 -21.97 8.15 -2.90
CA ASN A 433 -23.16 7.85 -3.79
C ASN A 433 -23.10 6.85 -4.99
N VAL A 434 -24.30 6.49 -5.53
CA VAL A 434 -24.78 5.25 -6.22
C VAL A 434 -25.75 5.61 -7.40
N PRO A 435 -26.55 4.73 -8.11
CA PRO A 435 -26.55 3.27 -8.44
C PRO A 435 -26.87 2.94 -9.95
N ASP A 436 -27.06 1.66 -10.36
CA ASP A 436 -28.36 1.01 -10.80
C ASP A 436 -28.19 -0.40 -11.48
N THR A 437 -29.18 -0.96 -12.21
CA THR A 437 -29.46 -2.43 -12.27
C THR A 437 -29.91 -3.09 -13.61
N SER A 438 -29.76 -4.43 -13.68
CA SER A 438 -30.53 -5.47 -14.44
C SER A 438 -30.26 -5.78 -15.94
N GLY A 439 -30.52 -7.05 -16.35
CA GLY A 439 -30.44 -7.61 -17.72
C GLY A 439 -30.25 -9.15 -17.75
N GLU A 440 -30.82 -9.87 -18.75
CA GLU A 440 -30.87 -11.36 -18.82
C GLU A 440 -30.33 -11.97 -20.16
N ASP A 441 -30.43 -13.31 -20.26
CA ASP A 441 -30.37 -14.21 -21.45
C ASP A 441 -29.07 -14.90 -21.95
N GLU A 442 -29.26 -16.19 -22.29
CA GLU A 442 -28.44 -17.17 -23.05
C GLU A 442 -29.45 -18.00 -23.92
N PRO A 443 -29.11 -18.95 -24.84
CA PRO A 443 -27.90 -19.78 -24.94
C PRO A 443 -27.32 -19.92 -26.37
N SER A 444 -26.43 -20.90 -26.60
CA SER A 444 -25.81 -21.17 -27.91
C SER A 444 -25.80 -22.65 -28.37
N HIS A 445 -25.76 -22.83 -29.69
CA HIS A 445 -25.62 -24.08 -30.45
C HIS A 445 -24.88 -23.78 -31.77
N SER A 446 -24.09 -24.66 -32.41
CA SER A 446 -23.54 -25.97 -32.00
C SER A 446 -22.50 -26.48 -33.04
N HIS A 447 -21.64 -27.44 -32.64
CA HIS A 447 -20.79 -28.31 -33.49
C HIS A 447 -19.57 -27.64 -34.21
N ASN A 448 -18.49 -28.34 -34.59
CA ASN A 448 -18.33 -29.78 -34.90
C ASN A 448 -16.99 -30.42 -34.41
N ARG A 449 -16.75 -31.72 -34.68
CA ARG A 449 -15.65 -32.56 -34.10
C ARG A 449 -14.67 -33.17 -35.13
N THR A 450 -13.39 -33.34 -34.73
CA THR A 450 -12.44 -34.48 -35.00
C THR A 450 -11.14 -34.21 -34.18
N ALA A 451 -10.42 -35.10 -33.47
CA ALA A 451 -10.05 -36.53 -33.59
C ALA A 451 -9.02 -36.84 -34.71
N SER A 452 -7.86 -37.50 -34.53
CA SER A 452 -7.19 -38.10 -33.34
C SER A 452 -5.71 -38.48 -33.60
N THR A 453 -4.95 -38.84 -32.53
CA THR A 453 -3.79 -39.78 -32.46
C THR A 453 -2.42 -39.55 -33.19
N SER A 454 -1.41 -39.19 -32.39
CA SER A 454 -0.18 -39.97 -32.03
C SER A 454 0.98 -40.35 -33.00
N SER A 455 2.21 -40.06 -32.51
CA SER A 455 3.48 -40.85 -32.52
C SER A 455 4.43 -41.02 -33.75
N ALA A 456 5.52 -40.21 -33.74
CA ALA A 456 6.93 -40.60 -33.46
C ALA A 456 7.93 -41.13 -34.54
N VAL A 457 9.24 -40.94 -34.23
CA VAL A 457 10.53 -41.48 -34.81
C VAL A 457 10.87 -40.97 -36.25
N SER A 458 12.12 -40.74 -36.73
CA SER A 458 13.46 -41.25 -36.32
C SER A 458 14.71 -40.39 -36.70
N ASN A 459 15.76 -40.49 -35.88
CA ASN A 459 17.23 -40.67 -36.14
C ASN A 459 18.02 -39.95 -37.25
N THR A 460 19.26 -39.52 -36.90
CA THR A 460 20.55 -40.10 -37.40
C THR A 460 21.76 -39.74 -36.49
N ASN A 461 22.89 -40.46 -36.62
CA ASN A 461 24.15 -40.33 -35.84
C ASN A 461 25.34 -39.96 -36.77
N VAL A 462 26.45 -39.41 -36.23
CA VAL A 462 27.85 -39.93 -36.45
C VAL A 462 28.97 -39.20 -35.64
N SER A 463 29.79 -40.05 -35.00
CA SER A 463 31.18 -40.04 -34.46
C SER A 463 32.20 -38.87 -34.48
N GLN A 464 32.86 -38.72 -33.30
CA GLN A 464 34.32 -38.76 -32.98
C GLN A 464 35.30 -37.56 -33.05
N GLY A 465 36.08 -37.42 -31.95
CA GLY A 465 37.48 -36.95 -31.90
C GLY A 465 37.79 -35.79 -30.92
N THR A 466 38.83 -35.75 -30.06
CA THR A 466 39.62 -36.74 -29.27
C THR A 466 40.61 -35.98 -28.33
N SER A 467 41.16 -36.63 -27.28
CA SER A 467 42.15 -36.14 -26.27
C SER A 467 41.62 -35.14 -25.22
N GLY A 468 42.09 -35.13 -23.95
CA GLY A 468 43.06 -36.01 -23.27
C GLY A 468 43.08 -35.83 -21.72
N GLU A 469 43.49 -36.88 -21.00
CA GLU A 469 43.62 -37.00 -19.52
C GLU A 469 44.98 -36.45 -18.99
N PRO A 470 45.33 -36.36 -17.67
CA PRO A 470 45.04 -37.37 -16.60
C PRO A 470 44.92 -36.96 -15.08
N ASN A 471 44.37 -37.90 -14.28
CA ASN A 471 44.65 -38.24 -12.85
C ASN A 471 44.44 -37.19 -11.72
N GLU A 472 44.32 -37.52 -10.41
CA GLU A 472 44.42 -38.76 -9.59
C GLU A 472 43.08 -38.98 -8.80
N ALA A 473 42.55 -40.17 -8.43
CA ALA A 473 43.07 -41.38 -7.74
C ALA A 473 43.42 -41.14 -6.24
N VAL A 474 43.16 -41.99 -5.23
CA VAL A 474 42.46 -43.29 -5.05
C VAL A 474 42.14 -43.47 -3.52
N SER A 475 41.16 -44.25 -2.99
CA SER A 475 41.22 -45.71 -2.71
C SER A 475 39.91 -46.25 -2.06
N ASP A 476 39.61 -47.53 -2.25
CA ASP A 476 38.56 -48.31 -1.56
C ASP A 476 39.03 -49.01 -0.26
N VAL A 477 38.12 -49.74 0.42
CA VAL A 477 38.23 -51.20 0.68
C VAL A 477 36.89 -51.76 1.22
N ALA A 478 36.57 -53.02 0.93
CA ALA A 478 35.29 -53.69 1.24
C ALA A 478 35.45 -54.96 2.13
N GLY A 479 34.34 -55.55 2.59
CA GLY A 479 34.32 -56.85 3.28
C GLY A 479 32.91 -57.31 3.71
N GLU A 480 32.60 -58.61 3.61
CA GLU A 480 31.25 -59.18 3.79
C GLU A 480 31.14 -60.27 4.88
N SER A 481 29.94 -60.34 5.49
CA SER A 481 29.16 -61.57 5.80
C SER A 481 29.50 -62.55 6.95
N LYS A 482 28.41 -62.96 7.65
CA LYS A 482 28.04 -64.26 8.28
C LYS A 482 28.15 -64.51 9.82
N SER A 483 26.94 -64.72 10.38
CA SER A 483 26.47 -65.73 11.37
C SER A 483 26.85 -65.70 12.87
N GLU A 484 25.78 -65.75 13.68
CA GLU A 484 25.62 -66.17 15.10
C GLU A 484 25.89 -67.70 15.31
N PRO A 485 25.70 -68.38 16.50
CA PRO A 485 24.88 -68.00 17.68
C PRO A 485 25.25 -68.52 19.11
N LEU A 486 24.32 -68.23 20.06
CA LEU A 486 24.12 -68.80 21.42
C LEU A 486 25.03 -68.27 22.55
N ALA A 487 24.55 -67.96 23.78
CA ALA A 487 23.19 -67.82 24.36
C ALA A 487 23.30 -67.02 25.72
N ALA A 488 22.34 -66.86 26.65
CA ALA A 488 21.00 -67.45 26.87
C ALA A 488 20.13 -66.61 27.86
N THR A 489 18.84 -66.98 28.00
CA THR A 489 17.92 -66.75 29.17
C THR A 489 17.49 -65.32 29.56
N SER A 490 16.22 -65.02 29.89
CA SER A 490 14.98 -65.86 29.91
C SER A 490 13.65 -65.05 29.93
N THR A 491 12.59 -65.63 29.33
CA THR A 491 11.11 -65.47 29.59
C THR A 491 10.49 -64.06 29.74
N TRP A 492 9.66 -63.52 28.81
CA TRP A 492 8.22 -63.82 28.47
C TRP A 492 7.21 -62.92 29.24
N TYR A 493 6.02 -62.48 28.74
CA TYR A 493 5.05 -63.01 27.76
C TYR A 493 4.31 -61.93 26.90
N HIS A 494 3.61 -62.37 25.83
CA HIS A 494 2.74 -61.74 24.79
C HIS A 494 1.72 -60.64 25.21
N ARG A 495 1.06 -59.82 24.34
CA ARG A 495 0.82 -59.69 22.85
C ARG A 495 -0.38 -60.49 22.22
N GLU A 496 -0.73 -60.11 20.99
CA GLU A 496 -1.71 -60.63 20.00
C GLU A 496 -3.10 -59.95 19.87
N LEU A 497 -3.92 -60.37 18.89
CA LEU A 497 -4.66 -59.48 17.96
C LEU A 497 -5.88 -60.14 17.25
N TYR A 498 -6.63 -59.33 16.44
CA TYR A 498 -7.59 -59.72 15.35
C TYR A 498 -8.98 -60.29 15.78
N ARG A 499 -10.09 -60.30 15.01
CA ARG A 499 -10.61 -59.60 13.78
C ARG A 499 -12.13 -59.97 13.56
N GLU A 500 -12.86 -59.22 12.71
CA GLU A 500 -14.06 -59.58 11.86
C GLU A 500 -15.39 -58.81 12.05
N HIS A 501 -16.34 -58.98 11.11
CA HIS A 501 -17.42 -58.00 10.73
C HIS A 501 -18.89 -58.57 10.88
N PRO A 502 -19.95 -58.05 10.18
CA PRO A 502 -20.96 -57.11 10.72
C PRO A 502 -22.43 -57.66 10.71
N PRO A 503 -23.46 -56.94 11.24
CA PRO A 503 -24.30 -56.11 10.33
C PRO A 503 -25.11 -54.90 10.91
N ARG A 504 -25.30 -53.87 10.06
CA ARG A 504 -26.45 -52.95 9.83
C ARG A 504 -27.26 -52.25 10.97
N LEU A 505 -27.37 -50.91 10.78
CA LEU A 505 -28.54 -49.99 10.94
C LEU A 505 -29.11 -49.64 12.35
N ALA A 506 -28.79 -48.43 12.81
CA ALA A 506 -29.70 -47.47 13.48
C ALA A 506 -29.07 -46.06 13.52
N ASP A 507 -29.88 -44.99 13.61
CA ASP A 507 -29.40 -43.59 13.65
C ASP A 507 -28.69 -43.23 14.98
N SER A 508 -27.70 -42.34 14.90
CA SER A 508 -27.11 -41.68 16.08
C SER A 508 -26.61 -40.27 15.77
N ARG A 509 -26.90 -39.32 16.67
CA ARG A 509 -26.50 -37.91 16.55
C ARG A 509 -25.03 -37.74 16.93
N SER A 510 -24.29 -36.92 16.18
CA SER A 510 -22.92 -36.56 16.54
C SER A 510 -22.87 -35.79 17.86
N ARG A 511 -22.19 -36.36 18.86
CA ARG A 511 -21.77 -35.69 20.10
C ARG A 511 -20.26 -35.45 20.03
N GLY A 512 -19.84 -34.19 20.04
CA GLY A 512 -18.48 -33.80 20.42
C GLY A 512 -18.47 -33.34 21.88
N ASN A 513 -17.90 -34.14 22.79
CA ASN A 513 -17.73 -33.73 24.19
C ASN A 513 -16.45 -32.89 24.35
N THR A 514 -16.57 -31.68 24.89
CA THR A 514 -15.50 -31.03 25.66
C THR A 514 -15.81 -31.16 27.15
N MET A 515 -14.81 -31.53 27.94
CA MET A 515 -15.03 -32.10 29.28
C MET A 515 -14.80 -31.08 30.40
N TRP A 516 -15.82 -30.26 30.69
CA TRP A 516 -15.92 -29.51 31.94
C TRP A 516 -17.29 -29.71 32.59
N LEU A 517 -17.45 -30.86 33.23
CA LEU A 517 -18.58 -31.13 34.12
C LEU A 517 -18.07 -31.90 35.35
N ARG A 518 -18.05 -31.27 36.53
CA ARG A 518 -17.69 -31.95 37.77
C ARG A 518 -18.70 -31.69 38.89
N GLN A 519 -19.64 -32.62 38.98
CA GLN A 519 -20.19 -33.16 40.24
C GLN A 519 -20.65 -32.12 41.29
N SER A 520 -21.92 -31.71 41.20
CA SER A 520 -22.67 -31.26 42.37
C SER A 520 -23.65 -32.35 42.79
N GLU A 521 -23.29 -33.17 43.78
CA GLU A 521 -24.24 -33.74 44.73
C GLU A 521 -23.53 -34.17 46.02
N ARG A 522 -24.24 -34.02 47.15
CA ARG A 522 -23.91 -34.56 48.50
C ARG A 522 -22.59 -34.12 49.15
N PHE A 523 -22.66 -33.06 49.93
CA PHE A 523 -22.47 -33.19 51.37
C PHE A 523 -23.50 -32.35 52.12
N ALA A 524 -24.05 -32.89 53.23
CA ALA A 524 -25.08 -32.22 54.01
C ALA A 524 -24.48 -31.20 54.99
N SER A 525 -25.21 -30.10 55.23
CA SER A 525 -24.83 -29.05 56.18
C SER A 525 -24.60 -29.62 57.58
N LYS A 526 -23.43 -29.33 58.17
CA LYS A 526 -23.13 -29.60 59.58
C LYS A 526 -22.76 -28.29 60.24
N MET A 527 -23.53 -27.87 61.25
CA MET A 527 -23.29 -26.60 61.94
C MET A 527 -21.93 -26.62 62.66
N ILE A 528 -21.14 -25.57 62.43
CA ILE A 528 -19.99 -25.20 63.25
C ILE A 528 -20.17 -23.69 63.54
N ALA A 529 -20.12 -23.30 64.80
CA ALA A 529 -20.20 -21.89 65.20
C ALA A 529 -18.90 -21.16 64.83
N PRO A 530 -18.94 -19.86 64.48
CA PRO A 530 -17.74 -19.12 64.12
C PRO A 530 -16.80 -18.97 65.32
N SER A 531 -15.55 -19.41 65.16
CA SER A 531 -14.47 -18.94 66.03
C SER A 531 -14.17 -17.48 65.69
N ALA A 532 -13.97 -16.65 66.72
CA ALA A 532 -13.68 -15.23 66.55
C ALA A 532 -12.22 -14.97 66.13
N ASN A 533 -11.96 -13.73 65.73
CA ASN A 533 -10.66 -13.10 65.53
C ASN A 533 -9.85 -13.51 64.28
N GLU A 534 -10.43 -13.25 63.11
CA GLU A 534 -9.70 -12.45 62.11
C GLU A 534 -10.33 -11.05 62.07
N THR A 535 -9.50 -10.01 61.97
CA THR A 535 -9.97 -8.61 61.97
C THR A 535 -10.59 -8.25 60.63
N ARG A 536 -11.91 -8.44 60.51
CA ARG A 536 -12.72 -7.73 59.50
C ARG A 536 -12.47 -6.21 59.61
N PRO A 537 -12.33 -5.48 58.49
CA PRO A 537 -12.45 -4.03 58.51
C PRO A 537 -13.86 -3.63 58.98
N ASP A 538 -14.05 -2.38 59.38
CA ASP A 538 -15.35 -1.87 59.84
C ASP A 538 -16.32 -1.67 58.66
N LEU A 539 -16.89 -2.79 58.22
CA LEU A 539 -17.95 -2.81 57.22
C LEU A 539 -19.24 -2.16 57.75
N SER A 540 -19.42 -1.99 59.07
CA SER A 540 -20.62 -1.35 59.63
C SER A 540 -20.61 0.17 59.40
N ALA A 541 -19.44 0.80 59.42
CA ALA A 541 -19.28 2.20 59.03
C ALA A 541 -19.59 2.41 57.53
N ILE A 542 -19.12 1.51 56.66
CA ILE A 542 -19.43 1.54 55.22
C ILE A 542 -20.91 1.24 54.97
N GLU A 543 -21.50 0.28 55.67
CA GLU A 543 -22.93 -0.05 55.57
C GLU A 543 -23.80 1.14 56.00
N ALA A 544 -23.47 1.81 57.11
CA ALA A 544 -24.17 3.02 57.56
C ALA A 544 -24.01 4.19 56.56
N GLN A 545 -22.82 4.37 55.97
CA GLN A 545 -22.58 5.36 54.90
C GLN A 545 -23.44 5.06 53.68
N VAL A 546 -23.42 3.81 53.18
CA VAL A 546 -24.21 3.38 52.02
C VAL A 546 -25.72 3.49 52.29
N GLN A 547 -26.19 3.10 53.48
CA GLN A 547 -27.60 3.27 53.86
C GLN A 547 -28.03 4.74 53.84
N LYS A 548 -27.23 5.66 54.39
CA LYS A 548 -27.47 7.11 54.28
C LYS A 548 -27.57 7.55 52.81
N VAL A 549 -26.65 7.11 51.96
CA VAL A 549 -26.65 7.45 50.53
C VAL A 549 -27.89 6.87 49.81
N VAL A 550 -28.36 5.67 50.19
CA VAL A 550 -29.60 5.07 49.67
C VAL A 550 -30.86 5.82 50.14
N GLU A 551 -30.89 6.41 51.34
CA GLU A 551 -31.96 7.34 51.71
C GLU A 551 -31.90 8.64 50.89
N GLU A 552 -30.71 9.15 50.57
CA GLU A 552 -30.54 10.32 49.69
C GLU A 552 -30.97 10.04 48.23
N LEU A 553 -30.86 8.80 47.75
CA LEU A 553 -31.42 8.37 46.46
C LEU A 553 -32.96 8.39 46.39
N LYS A 554 -33.67 8.57 47.51
CA LYS A 554 -35.13 8.76 47.56
C LYS A 554 -35.55 10.23 47.46
N SER A 555 -34.59 11.16 47.37
CA SER A 555 -34.84 12.59 47.27
C SER A 555 -35.43 12.98 45.91
N SER A 556 -36.35 13.94 45.90
CA SER A 556 -36.84 14.57 44.66
C SER A 556 -35.89 15.65 44.11
N SER A 557 -34.80 15.95 44.82
CA SER A 557 -33.78 16.93 44.41
C SER A 557 -32.74 16.28 43.49
N VAL A 558 -32.73 16.68 42.20
CA VAL A 558 -31.76 16.21 41.20
C VAL A 558 -30.30 16.39 41.67
N GLU A 559 -30.00 17.45 42.43
CA GLU A 559 -28.65 17.69 42.92
C GLU A 559 -28.27 16.75 44.08
N THR A 560 -29.23 16.39 44.95
CA THR A 560 -29.03 15.35 45.96
C THR A 560 -28.81 13.99 45.29
N LEU A 561 -29.61 13.66 44.28
CA LEU A 561 -29.43 12.44 43.48
C LEU A 561 -28.07 12.42 42.76
N ARG A 562 -27.62 13.56 42.21
CA ARG A 562 -26.30 13.72 41.58
C ARG A 562 -25.17 13.40 42.55
N GLY A 563 -25.21 13.98 43.75
CA GLY A 563 -24.23 13.74 44.81
C GLY A 563 -24.22 12.28 45.27
N ALA A 564 -25.37 11.75 45.68
CA ALA A 564 -25.51 10.37 46.16
C ALA A 564 -25.06 9.33 45.12
N THR A 565 -25.43 9.51 43.85
CA THR A 565 -25.03 8.60 42.76
C THR A 565 -23.53 8.71 42.47
N ALA A 566 -22.94 9.91 42.54
CA ALA A 566 -21.49 10.08 42.43
C ALA A 566 -20.72 9.43 43.60
N GLU A 567 -21.26 9.48 44.82
CA GLU A 567 -20.68 8.80 45.98
C GLU A 567 -20.70 7.27 45.82
N LEU A 568 -21.83 6.68 45.40
CA LEU A 568 -21.88 5.24 45.09
C LEU A 568 -20.92 4.84 43.96
N ARG A 569 -20.81 5.67 42.90
CA ARG A 569 -19.87 5.46 41.79
C ARG A 569 -18.42 5.38 42.29
N LEU A 570 -18.04 6.23 43.24
CA LEU A 570 -16.71 6.27 43.86
C LEU A 570 -16.49 5.11 44.84
N LEU A 571 -17.43 4.87 45.76
CA LEU A 571 -17.36 3.76 46.73
C LEU A 571 -17.23 2.40 46.04
N ALA A 572 -17.92 2.20 44.91
CA ALA A 572 -17.86 0.99 44.10
C ALA A 572 -16.59 0.88 43.23
N ARG A 573 -15.81 1.96 43.00
CA ARG A 573 -14.74 1.98 41.97
C ARG A 573 -13.66 0.92 42.18
N HIS A 574 -13.19 0.75 43.42
CA HIS A 574 -12.03 -0.10 43.72
C HIS A 574 -12.27 -1.22 44.74
N ASN A 575 -13.08 -1.03 45.78
CA ASN A 575 -13.24 -2.02 46.86
C ASN A 575 -14.34 -3.06 46.54
N MET A 576 -14.01 -4.36 46.62
CA MET A 576 -14.96 -5.46 46.39
C MET A 576 -16.01 -5.61 47.49
N ASP A 577 -15.65 -5.36 48.76
CA ASP A 577 -16.62 -5.40 49.87
C ASP A 577 -17.63 -4.26 49.74
N ASN A 578 -17.19 -3.05 49.35
CA ASN A 578 -18.10 -1.94 49.05
C ASN A 578 -19.10 -2.32 47.95
N ARG A 579 -18.66 -2.98 46.86
CA ARG A 579 -19.56 -3.44 45.80
C ARG A 579 -20.65 -4.40 46.35
N ILE A 580 -20.31 -5.26 47.30
CA ILE A 580 -21.24 -6.19 47.94
C ILE A 580 -22.21 -5.43 48.87
N VAL A 581 -21.71 -4.54 49.72
CA VAL A 581 -22.52 -3.75 50.66
C VAL A 581 -23.51 -2.84 49.92
N ILE A 582 -23.10 -2.18 48.83
CA ILE A 582 -23.96 -1.33 47.99
C ILE A 582 -25.12 -2.15 47.38
N ALA A 583 -24.86 -3.39 46.94
CA ALA A 583 -25.90 -4.28 46.47
C ALA A 583 -26.85 -4.74 47.60
N GLN A 584 -26.30 -5.09 48.77
CA GLN A 584 -27.06 -5.55 49.94
C GLN A 584 -27.96 -4.45 50.55
N CYS A 585 -27.56 -3.19 50.47
CA CYS A 585 -28.37 -2.04 50.88
C CYS A 585 -29.47 -1.67 49.87
N GLY A 586 -29.67 -2.45 48.81
CA GLY A 586 -30.76 -2.24 47.83
C GLY A 586 -30.52 -1.12 46.82
N ALA A 587 -29.32 -0.54 46.75
CA ALA A 587 -29.05 0.61 45.88
C ALA A 587 -29.25 0.33 44.38
N ILE A 588 -29.19 -0.94 43.96
CA ILE A 588 -29.26 -1.35 42.55
C ILE A 588 -30.59 -0.92 41.89
N GLU A 589 -31.73 -1.03 42.57
CA GLU A 589 -33.04 -0.68 41.98
C GLU A 589 -33.10 0.82 41.66
N TYR A 590 -32.74 1.67 42.63
CA TYR A 590 -32.64 3.13 42.43
C TYR A 590 -31.63 3.50 41.33
N LEU A 591 -30.47 2.83 41.26
CA LEU A 591 -29.48 3.05 40.21
C LEU A 591 -30.01 2.66 38.81
N VAL A 592 -30.90 1.67 38.72
CA VAL A 592 -31.54 1.27 37.46
C VAL A 592 -32.61 2.27 37.03
N ASP A 593 -33.44 2.77 37.95
CA ASP A 593 -34.44 3.82 37.64
C ASP A 593 -33.75 5.10 37.14
N LEU A 594 -32.61 5.48 37.74
CA LEU A 594 -31.83 6.65 37.35
C LEU A 594 -31.20 6.56 35.95
N LEU A 595 -31.13 5.37 35.33
CA LEU A 595 -30.73 5.23 33.92
C LEU A 595 -31.72 5.90 32.95
N LEU A 596 -32.98 6.09 33.38
CA LEU A 596 -34.02 6.78 32.59
C LEU A 596 -34.10 8.30 32.91
N SER A 597 -33.16 8.83 33.68
CA SER A 597 -33.08 10.27 34.00
C SER A 597 -32.80 11.11 32.75
N ALA A 598 -33.43 12.28 32.68
CA ALA A 598 -33.12 13.31 31.68
C ALA A 598 -31.86 14.15 32.01
N ASP A 599 -31.34 14.05 33.25
CA ASP A 599 -30.05 14.66 33.60
C ASP A 599 -28.91 13.73 33.17
N SER A 600 -28.15 14.17 32.17
CA SER A 600 -27.07 13.38 31.57
C SER A 600 -25.99 12.95 32.57
N LYS A 601 -25.61 13.79 33.54
CA LYS A 601 -24.53 13.45 34.48
C LYS A 601 -25.02 12.51 35.58
N LEU A 602 -26.30 12.58 35.93
CA LEU A 602 -26.96 11.62 36.82
C LEU A 602 -27.09 10.25 36.15
N GLN A 603 -27.54 10.18 34.90
CA GLN A 603 -27.58 8.95 34.10
C GLN A 603 -26.17 8.33 33.93
N GLU A 604 -25.17 9.15 33.60
CA GLU A 604 -23.77 8.74 33.43
C GLU A 604 -23.16 8.23 34.75
N ASN A 605 -23.40 8.92 35.87
CA ASN A 605 -22.98 8.43 37.18
C ASN A 605 -23.64 7.09 37.53
N ALA A 606 -24.94 6.92 37.22
CA ALA A 606 -25.70 5.70 37.52
C ALA A 606 -25.20 4.49 36.71
N VAL A 607 -25.00 4.63 35.39
CA VAL A 607 -24.47 3.54 34.56
C VAL A 607 -23.03 3.19 34.94
N THR A 608 -22.21 4.17 35.32
CA THR A 608 -20.83 3.93 35.76
C THR A 608 -20.78 3.26 37.14
N ALA A 609 -21.72 3.58 38.04
CA ALA A 609 -21.91 2.85 39.29
C ALA A 609 -22.33 1.40 39.03
N LEU A 610 -23.30 1.15 38.14
CA LEU A 610 -23.71 -0.21 37.76
C LEU A 610 -22.60 -1.01 37.07
N LEU A 611 -21.79 -0.38 36.21
CA LEU A 611 -20.58 -0.99 35.63
C LEU A 611 -19.63 -1.45 36.73
N ASN A 612 -19.31 -0.57 37.68
CA ASN A 612 -18.46 -0.89 38.82
C ASN A 612 -19.05 -2.02 39.69
N LEU A 613 -20.36 -2.00 39.98
CA LEU A 613 -21.01 -3.06 40.74
C LEU A 613 -21.00 -4.40 39.98
N SER A 614 -21.11 -4.38 38.64
CA SER A 614 -21.13 -5.59 37.80
C SER A 614 -19.82 -6.38 37.77
N ILE A 615 -18.70 -5.85 38.31
CA ILE A 615 -17.44 -6.61 38.40
C ILE A 615 -17.58 -7.82 39.34
N ASN A 616 -18.52 -7.79 40.28
CA ASN A 616 -18.83 -8.92 41.18
C ASN A 616 -19.93 -9.84 40.59
N ASP A 617 -19.70 -11.15 40.53
CA ASP A 617 -20.64 -12.12 39.92
C ASP A 617 -22.00 -12.25 40.64
N ASN A 618 -22.05 -12.05 41.96
CA ASN A 618 -23.31 -12.01 42.70
C ASN A 618 -24.11 -10.76 42.29
N ASN A 619 -23.43 -9.62 42.12
CA ASN A 619 -24.05 -8.37 41.69
C ASN A 619 -24.54 -8.44 40.23
N LYS A 620 -23.85 -9.14 39.32
CA LYS A 620 -24.34 -9.36 37.95
C LYS A 620 -25.74 -9.99 37.93
N ASN A 621 -26.00 -10.92 38.85
CA ASN A 621 -27.32 -11.52 39.01
C ASN A 621 -28.34 -10.52 39.59
N ALA A 622 -27.99 -9.77 40.62
CA ALA A 622 -28.88 -8.76 41.22
C ALA A 622 -29.26 -7.64 40.22
N ILE A 623 -28.29 -7.10 39.47
CA ILE A 623 -28.52 -6.09 38.42
C ILE A 623 -29.46 -6.64 37.33
N ALA A 624 -29.29 -7.89 36.92
CA ALA A 624 -30.17 -8.53 35.93
C ALA A 624 -31.57 -8.90 36.47
N GLN A 625 -31.71 -9.09 37.79
CA GLN A 625 -33.00 -9.30 38.47
C GLN A 625 -33.76 -7.98 38.65
N ALA A 626 -33.06 -6.87 38.89
CA ALA A 626 -33.61 -5.51 38.86
C ALA A 626 -33.98 -4.99 37.45
N ASN A 627 -34.13 -5.88 36.46
CA ASN A 627 -34.56 -5.60 35.08
C ASN A 627 -33.70 -4.57 34.31
N ALA A 628 -32.43 -4.36 34.70
CA ALA A 628 -31.54 -3.32 34.15
C ALA A 628 -31.30 -3.36 32.63
N ILE A 629 -31.64 -4.45 31.95
CA ILE A 629 -31.32 -4.66 30.52
C ILE A 629 -31.98 -3.59 29.63
N GLU A 630 -33.28 -3.33 29.78
CA GLU A 630 -33.96 -2.32 28.94
C GLU A 630 -33.50 -0.88 29.23
N PRO A 631 -33.35 -0.44 30.51
CA PRO A 631 -32.75 0.86 30.83
C PRO A 631 -31.30 1.01 30.35
N LEU A 632 -30.45 -0.02 30.41
CA LEU A 632 -29.11 0.03 29.81
C LEU A 632 -29.16 0.22 28.29
N ILE A 633 -30.09 -0.47 27.61
CA ILE A 633 -30.34 -0.32 26.17
C ILE A 633 -30.91 1.08 25.84
N HIS A 634 -31.64 1.73 26.76
CA HIS A 634 -32.01 3.13 26.63
C HIS A 634 -30.75 4.02 26.65
N VAL A 635 -29.91 3.93 27.69
CA VAL A 635 -28.67 4.73 27.79
C VAL A 635 -27.75 4.54 26.58
N LEU A 636 -27.62 3.30 26.09
CA LEU A 636 -26.81 2.99 24.90
C LEU A 636 -27.32 3.71 23.62
N LYS A 637 -28.61 4.05 23.57
CA LYS A 637 -29.22 4.84 22.48
C LYS A 637 -29.13 6.35 22.73
N THR A 638 -29.42 6.81 23.95
CA THR A 638 -29.71 8.24 24.23
C THR A 638 -28.63 9.00 25.01
N GLY A 639 -27.74 8.30 25.73
CA GLY A 639 -26.80 8.93 26.66
C GLY A 639 -25.60 9.62 26.02
N SER A 640 -24.78 10.25 26.88
CA SER A 640 -23.46 10.79 26.52
C SER A 640 -22.53 9.70 25.95
N PRO A 641 -21.42 10.05 25.26
CA PRO A 641 -20.44 9.07 24.82
C PRO A 641 -19.94 8.16 25.97
N GLU A 642 -19.57 8.74 27.11
CA GLU A 642 -19.14 7.98 28.30
C GLU A 642 -20.25 7.05 28.82
N ALA A 643 -21.50 7.53 28.87
CA ALA A 643 -22.64 6.72 29.32
C ALA A 643 -22.96 5.56 28.35
N LYS A 644 -22.82 5.77 27.04
CA LYS A 644 -22.96 4.72 26.02
C LYS A 644 -21.86 3.67 26.13
N GLU A 645 -20.62 4.11 26.33
CA GLU A 645 -19.45 3.25 26.56
C GLU A 645 -19.64 2.39 27.81
N ASN A 646 -19.96 3.02 28.94
CA ASN A 646 -20.16 2.32 30.21
C ASN A 646 -21.42 1.42 30.19
N SER A 647 -22.45 1.74 29.40
CA SER A 647 -23.58 0.84 29.13
C SER A 647 -23.16 -0.40 28.34
N ALA A 648 -22.40 -0.23 27.26
CA ALA A 648 -21.90 -1.34 26.46
C ALA A 648 -21.00 -2.28 27.28
N ALA A 649 -20.10 -1.72 28.10
CA ALA A 649 -19.27 -2.47 29.05
C ALA A 649 -20.11 -3.19 30.13
N THR A 650 -21.19 -2.58 30.63
CA THR A 650 -22.11 -3.22 31.59
C THR A 650 -22.88 -4.38 30.95
N LEU A 651 -23.41 -4.19 29.74
CA LEU A 651 -24.09 -5.23 28.96
C LEU A 651 -23.13 -6.40 28.63
N PHE A 652 -21.87 -6.12 28.30
CA PHE A 652 -20.83 -7.14 28.19
C PHE A 652 -20.67 -7.91 29.51
N SER A 653 -20.44 -7.22 30.63
CA SER A 653 -20.25 -7.83 31.96
C SER A 653 -21.42 -8.74 32.36
N LEU A 654 -22.67 -8.28 32.14
CA LEU A 654 -23.88 -9.06 32.41
C LEU A 654 -24.05 -10.27 31.48
N SER A 655 -23.62 -10.15 30.21
CA SER A 655 -23.74 -11.22 29.20
C SER A 655 -22.82 -12.43 29.44
N VAL A 656 -21.90 -12.36 30.40
CA VAL A 656 -21.10 -13.53 30.85
C VAL A 656 -22.01 -14.65 31.39
N ILE A 657 -23.18 -14.29 31.93
CA ILE A 657 -24.22 -15.22 32.37
C ILE A 657 -25.09 -15.60 31.16
N GLU A 658 -25.27 -16.90 30.89
CA GLU A 658 -25.96 -17.41 29.69
C GLU A 658 -27.42 -16.91 29.58
N GLU A 659 -28.18 -16.93 30.67
CA GLU A 659 -29.56 -16.45 30.72
C GLU A 659 -29.66 -14.97 30.30
N ASN A 660 -28.66 -14.17 30.68
CA ASN A 660 -28.57 -12.75 30.33
C ASN A 660 -28.13 -12.56 28.87
N LYS A 661 -27.18 -13.37 28.39
CA LYS A 661 -26.73 -13.40 26.97
C LYS A 661 -27.90 -13.64 26.01
N VAL A 662 -28.84 -14.51 26.39
CA VAL A 662 -30.09 -14.78 25.64
C VAL A 662 -31.08 -13.62 25.75
N LYS A 663 -31.25 -13.00 26.93
CA LYS A 663 -32.13 -11.83 27.13
C LYS A 663 -31.64 -10.62 26.33
N ILE A 664 -30.40 -10.17 26.56
CA ILE A 664 -29.78 -8.97 25.93
C ILE A 664 -29.85 -9.06 24.39
N GLY A 665 -29.58 -10.24 23.83
CA GLY A 665 -29.68 -10.48 22.39
C GLY A 665 -31.10 -10.52 21.82
N ARG A 666 -32.14 -10.63 22.66
CA ARG A 666 -33.57 -10.56 22.28
C ARG A 666 -34.18 -9.18 22.54
N SER A 667 -33.69 -8.44 23.54
CA SER A 667 -34.06 -7.04 23.88
C SER A 667 -33.62 -5.98 22.85
N GLY A 668 -33.04 -6.37 21.71
CA GLY A 668 -32.65 -5.43 20.66
C GLY A 668 -31.40 -4.59 20.98
N ALA A 669 -30.58 -4.97 21.97
CA ALA A 669 -29.30 -4.32 22.28
C ALA A 669 -28.31 -4.29 21.09
N ILE A 670 -28.42 -5.27 20.19
CA ILE A 670 -27.46 -5.53 19.12
C ILE A 670 -27.37 -4.37 18.12
N GLY A 671 -28.48 -3.72 17.76
CA GLY A 671 -28.46 -2.56 16.84
C GLY A 671 -27.64 -1.39 17.39
N PRO A 672 -27.96 -0.86 18.58
CA PRO A 672 -27.17 0.19 19.24
C PRO A 672 -25.71 -0.21 19.53
N LEU A 673 -25.42 -1.49 19.81
CA LEU A 673 -24.03 -1.96 19.92
C LEU A 673 -23.27 -1.85 18.58
N VAL A 674 -23.92 -2.15 17.45
CA VAL A 674 -23.29 -1.97 16.12
C VAL A 674 -23.20 -0.49 15.73
N GLU A 675 -24.15 0.35 16.14
CA GLU A 675 -24.05 1.80 15.98
C GLU A 675 -22.84 2.36 16.74
N LEU A 676 -22.61 1.91 17.98
CA LEU A 676 -21.43 2.28 18.77
C LEU A 676 -20.12 1.71 18.18
N LEU A 677 -20.16 0.51 17.58
CA LEU A 677 -19.03 -0.08 16.85
C LEU A 677 -18.61 0.76 15.62
N GLY A 678 -19.58 1.35 14.92
CA GLY A 678 -19.33 2.23 13.77
C GLY A 678 -18.95 3.66 14.15
N ASN A 679 -19.71 4.27 15.06
CA ASN A 679 -19.69 5.73 15.31
C ASN A 679 -19.09 6.13 16.66
N GLY A 680 -18.76 5.17 17.54
CA GLY A 680 -18.21 5.43 18.87
C GLY A 680 -16.75 5.88 18.90
N THR A 681 -16.31 6.32 20.07
CA THR A 681 -14.89 6.55 20.39
C THR A 681 -14.09 5.22 20.32
N PRO A 682 -12.74 5.25 20.32
CA PRO A 682 -11.95 4.02 20.38
C PRO A 682 -12.30 3.10 21.58
N ARG A 683 -12.71 3.66 22.73
CA ARG A 683 -13.23 2.93 23.89
C ARG A 683 -14.60 2.32 23.59
N GLY A 684 -15.53 3.11 23.04
CA GLY A 684 -16.85 2.63 22.64
C GLY A 684 -16.82 1.52 21.61
N LYS A 685 -15.94 1.61 20.61
CA LYS A 685 -15.74 0.54 19.62
C LYS A 685 -15.19 -0.74 20.24
N LYS A 686 -14.22 -0.63 21.15
CA LYS A 686 -13.65 -1.76 21.90
C LYS A 686 -14.68 -2.44 22.79
N ASP A 687 -15.44 -1.69 23.58
CA ASP A 687 -16.42 -2.25 24.50
C ASP A 687 -17.65 -2.81 23.73
N ALA A 688 -18.07 -2.17 22.64
CA ALA A 688 -19.06 -2.71 21.71
C ALA A 688 -18.60 -4.01 21.03
N ALA A 689 -17.37 -4.07 20.52
CA ALA A 689 -16.81 -5.28 19.92
C ALA A 689 -16.72 -6.43 20.94
N THR A 690 -16.38 -6.11 22.20
CA THR A 690 -16.28 -7.09 23.29
C THR A 690 -17.65 -7.61 23.73
N ALA A 691 -18.67 -6.74 23.80
CA ALA A 691 -20.06 -7.13 24.01
C ALA A 691 -20.57 -8.03 22.87
N LEU A 692 -20.36 -7.62 21.60
CA LEU A 692 -20.77 -8.37 20.42
C LEU A 692 -20.05 -9.71 20.32
N PHE A 693 -18.77 -9.80 20.69
CA PHE A 693 -18.04 -11.07 20.79
C PHE A 693 -18.74 -12.04 21.73
N ASN A 694 -18.99 -11.66 22.99
CA ASN A 694 -19.59 -12.58 23.96
C ASN A 694 -21.06 -12.91 23.63
N LEU A 695 -21.82 -11.95 23.07
CA LEU A 695 -23.18 -12.20 22.55
C LEU A 695 -23.18 -13.16 21.35
N SER A 696 -22.17 -13.10 20.47
CA SER A 696 -22.05 -13.95 19.27
C SER A 696 -21.75 -15.42 19.55
N ILE A 697 -21.38 -15.78 20.79
CA ILE A 697 -21.22 -17.18 21.21
C ILE A 697 -22.57 -17.90 21.11
N PHE A 698 -23.66 -17.23 21.47
CA PHE A 698 -25.02 -17.79 21.39
C PHE A 698 -25.54 -17.77 19.94
N HIS A 699 -26.01 -18.92 19.45
CA HIS A 699 -26.25 -19.14 18.02
C HIS A 699 -27.27 -18.17 17.42
N GLU A 700 -28.45 -18.01 18.05
CA GLU A 700 -29.51 -17.14 17.54
C GLU A 700 -29.18 -15.64 17.59
N ASN A 701 -28.12 -15.24 18.31
CA ASN A 701 -27.64 -13.86 18.28
C ASN A 701 -26.79 -13.56 17.04
N LYS A 702 -26.10 -14.56 16.46
CA LYS A 702 -25.23 -14.40 15.28
C LYS A 702 -26.00 -13.80 14.10
N ALA A 703 -27.19 -14.32 13.82
CA ALA A 703 -28.04 -13.83 12.73
C ALA A 703 -28.44 -12.36 12.94
N ARG A 704 -28.78 -11.97 14.19
CA ARG A 704 -29.11 -10.58 14.55
C ARG A 704 -27.91 -9.63 14.40
N ILE A 705 -26.71 -10.09 14.77
CA ILE A 705 -25.47 -9.32 14.63
C ILE A 705 -25.14 -9.07 13.15
N VAL A 706 -25.32 -10.07 12.28
CA VAL A 706 -25.18 -9.90 10.83
C VAL A 706 -26.25 -8.95 10.26
N GLN A 707 -27.52 -9.16 10.62
CA GLN A 707 -28.65 -8.33 10.17
C GLN A 707 -28.54 -6.86 10.61
N ALA A 708 -27.85 -6.58 11.72
CA ALA A 708 -27.58 -5.22 12.19
C ALA A 708 -26.42 -4.52 11.44
N GLY A 709 -25.77 -5.17 10.48
CA GLY A 709 -24.65 -4.59 9.72
C GLY A 709 -23.32 -4.57 10.47
N ALA A 710 -23.10 -5.49 11.41
CA ALA A 710 -21.85 -5.55 12.17
C ALA A 710 -20.63 -5.84 11.29
N VAL A 711 -20.78 -6.62 10.23
CA VAL A 711 -19.66 -7.23 9.49
C VAL A 711 -18.76 -6.18 8.84
N ARG A 712 -19.32 -5.15 8.17
CA ARG A 712 -18.52 -4.04 7.60
C ARG A 712 -17.61 -3.41 8.64
N HIS A 713 -18.19 -2.99 9.77
CA HIS A 713 -17.48 -2.36 10.88
C HIS A 713 -16.43 -3.30 11.50
N LEU A 714 -16.69 -4.60 11.55
CA LEU A 714 -15.71 -5.58 12.04
C LEU A 714 -14.53 -5.74 11.07
N VAL A 715 -14.75 -5.70 9.75
CA VAL A 715 -13.66 -5.71 8.75
C VAL A 715 -12.85 -4.40 8.84
N GLU A 716 -13.50 -3.25 9.00
CA GLU A 716 -12.83 -1.95 9.24
C GLU A 716 -11.94 -1.96 10.50
N LEU A 717 -12.33 -2.70 11.54
CA LEU A 717 -11.54 -2.85 12.79
C LEU A 717 -10.48 -3.96 12.73
N MET A 718 -10.23 -4.56 11.56
CA MET A 718 -9.11 -5.46 11.32
C MET A 718 -7.84 -4.75 10.81
N ASP A 719 -7.91 -3.43 10.55
CA ASP A 719 -6.72 -2.59 10.39
C ASP A 719 -5.83 -2.67 11.65
N PRO A 720 -4.53 -3.02 11.55
CA PRO A 720 -3.59 -2.97 12.67
C PRO A 720 -3.59 -1.62 13.41
N ALA A 721 -3.76 -0.49 12.70
CA ALA A 721 -3.81 0.84 13.30
C ALA A 721 -5.04 1.06 14.21
N ALA A 722 -6.10 0.24 14.07
CA ALA A 722 -7.26 0.27 14.96
C ALA A 722 -7.04 -0.52 16.28
N GLY A 723 -5.95 -1.30 16.40
CA GLY A 723 -5.57 -2.02 17.62
C GLY A 723 -6.53 -3.12 18.09
N MET A 724 -7.55 -3.47 17.29
CA MET A 724 -8.65 -4.36 17.68
C MET A 724 -8.75 -5.67 16.88
N VAL A 725 -7.83 -5.92 15.96
CA VAL A 725 -7.78 -7.05 15.02
C VAL A 725 -8.21 -8.38 15.66
N ASP A 726 -7.54 -8.82 16.74
CA ASP A 726 -7.84 -10.08 17.42
C ASP A 726 -9.30 -10.22 17.89
N LYS A 727 -9.94 -9.11 18.29
CA LYS A 727 -11.33 -9.11 18.77
C LYS A 727 -12.27 -9.13 17.57
N ALA A 728 -12.03 -8.27 16.58
CA ALA A 728 -12.83 -8.21 15.35
C ALA A 728 -12.87 -9.58 14.63
N VAL A 729 -11.70 -10.19 14.43
CA VAL A 729 -11.54 -11.53 13.83
C VAL A 729 -12.23 -12.61 14.65
N ALA A 730 -12.21 -12.53 15.99
CA ALA A 730 -12.93 -13.47 16.85
C ALA A 730 -14.46 -13.36 16.68
N VAL A 731 -15.02 -12.16 16.51
CA VAL A 731 -16.45 -12.01 16.16
C VAL A 731 -16.71 -12.59 14.77
N LEU A 732 -15.91 -12.24 13.76
CA LEU A 732 -16.10 -12.76 12.39
C LEU A 732 -15.99 -14.29 12.32
N ALA A 733 -15.08 -14.92 13.07
CA ALA A 733 -14.99 -16.38 13.18
C ALA A 733 -16.26 -17.01 13.77
N ASN A 734 -16.87 -16.37 14.79
CA ASN A 734 -18.17 -16.81 15.31
C ASN A 734 -19.31 -16.63 14.29
N LEU A 735 -19.34 -15.51 13.56
CA LEU A 735 -20.37 -15.25 12.53
C LEU A 735 -20.20 -16.15 11.29
N ALA A 736 -18.98 -16.53 10.93
CA ALA A 736 -18.70 -17.45 9.83
C ALA A 736 -19.27 -18.87 10.06
N THR A 737 -19.76 -19.20 11.26
CA THR A 737 -20.45 -20.48 11.52
C THR A 737 -21.89 -20.54 10.99
N ILE A 738 -22.48 -19.42 10.56
CA ILE A 738 -23.86 -19.36 10.01
C ILE A 738 -23.87 -18.97 8.51
N PRO A 739 -24.91 -19.33 7.72
CA PRO A 739 -24.99 -18.98 6.29
C PRO A 739 -24.87 -17.48 6.02
N GLU A 740 -25.63 -16.68 6.76
CA GLU A 740 -25.77 -15.23 6.57
C GLU A 740 -24.43 -14.52 6.85
N GLY A 741 -23.73 -14.94 7.91
CA GLY A 741 -22.42 -14.42 8.25
C GLY A 741 -21.34 -14.77 7.22
N ARG A 742 -21.37 -15.99 6.65
CA ARG A 742 -20.46 -16.37 5.55
C ARG A 742 -20.68 -15.51 4.30
N SER A 743 -21.94 -15.24 3.94
CA SER A 743 -22.27 -14.35 2.83
C SER A 743 -21.80 -12.91 3.09
N ALA A 744 -22.14 -12.35 4.25
CA ALA A 744 -21.75 -10.99 4.62
C ALA A 744 -20.22 -10.80 4.66
N ILE A 745 -19.46 -11.75 5.22
CA ILE A 745 -17.98 -11.67 5.27
C ILE A 745 -17.36 -11.69 3.86
N GLY A 746 -17.96 -12.44 2.92
CA GLY A 746 -17.54 -12.43 1.51
C GLY A 746 -17.93 -11.17 0.75
N GLN A 747 -19.02 -10.51 1.13
CA GLN A 747 -19.53 -9.27 0.51
C GLN A 747 -18.81 -8.02 1.00
N GLU A 748 -18.59 -7.91 2.31
CA GLU A 748 -17.93 -6.76 2.98
C GLU A 748 -16.39 -6.80 2.90
N GLY A 749 -15.82 -7.47 1.89
CA GLY A 749 -14.38 -7.50 1.65
C GLY A 749 -13.53 -8.18 2.74
N GLY A 750 -14.12 -9.01 3.61
CA GLY A 750 -13.40 -9.61 4.74
C GLY A 750 -12.39 -10.70 4.37
N ILE A 751 -12.47 -11.28 3.16
CA ILE A 751 -11.61 -12.40 2.74
C ILE A 751 -10.11 -12.01 2.65
N PRO A 752 -9.69 -10.97 1.90
CA PRO A 752 -8.29 -10.55 1.85
C PRO A 752 -7.71 -10.25 3.23
N VAL A 753 -8.44 -9.50 4.06
CA VAL A 753 -7.96 -9.09 5.39
C VAL A 753 -7.87 -10.29 6.35
N LEU A 754 -8.73 -11.29 6.22
CA LEU A 754 -8.60 -12.56 6.95
C LEU A 754 -7.35 -13.36 6.51
N VAL A 755 -6.95 -13.30 5.24
CA VAL A 755 -5.70 -13.93 4.77
C VAL A 755 -4.48 -13.17 5.28
N GLU A 756 -4.49 -11.84 5.23
CA GLU A 756 -3.43 -10.99 5.81
C GLU A 756 -3.25 -11.25 7.31
N VAL A 757 -4.34 -11.44 8.07
CA VAL A 757 -4.26 -11.83 9.49
C VAL A 757 -3.66 -13.23 9.70
N VAL A 758 -3.83 -14.19 8.77
CA VAL A 758 -3.13 -15.49 8.86
C VAL A 758 -1.62 -15.34 8.71
N GLU A 759 -1.14 -14.36 7.93
CA GLU A 759 0.30 -14.10 7.75
C GLU A 759 0.89 -13.17 8.81
N LEU A 760 0.20 -12.10 9.22
CA LEU A 760 0.75 -11.03 10.07
C LEU A 760 0.17 -10.99 11.50
N GLY A 761 -0.99 -11.60 11.74
CA GLY A 761 -1.73 -11.44 13.00
C GLY A 761 -1.10 -12.13 14.22
N SER A 762 -1.66 -11.86 15.41
CA SER A 762 -1.26 -12.54 16.65
C SER A 762 -1.51 -14.06 16.58
N GLY A 763 -0.93 -14.85 17.49
CA GLY A 763 -1.24 -16.28 17.58
C GLY A 763 -2.73 -16.58 17.79
N ARG A 764 -3.49 -15.67 18.41
CA ARG A 764 -4.96 -15.75 18.56
C ARG A 764 -5.67 -15.26 17.28
N GLY A 765 -5.21 -14.17 16.68
CA GLY A 765 -5.71 -13.66 15.40
C GLY A 765 -5.62 -14.71 14.28
N LYS A 766 -4.45 -15.34 14.12
CA LYS A 766 -4.20 -16.41 13.13
C LYS A 766 -5.09 -17.64 13.34
N GLU A 767 -5.33 -18.04 14.59
CA GLU A 767 -6.23 -19.15 14.94
C GLU A 767 -7.68 -18.85 14.49
N ASN A 768 -8.19 -17.66 14.84
CA ASN A 768 -9.55 -17.26 14.51
C ASN A 768 -9.72 -16.99 13.00
N ALA A 769 -8.73 -16.39 12.34
CA ALA A 769 -8.76 -16.14 10.90
C ALA A 769 -8.75 -17.46 10.10
N ALA A 770 -7.87 -18.40 10.42
CA ALA A 770 -7.87 -19.72 9.81
C ALA A 770 -9.19 -20.48 10.05
N ALA A 771 -9.83 -20.30 11.21
CA ALA A 771 -11.15 -20.86 11.48
C ALA A 771 -12.26 -20.22 10.62
N ALA A 772 -12.26 -18.89 10.44
CA ALA A 772 -13.21 -18.18 9.60
C ALA A 772 -13.06 -18.58 8.11
N LEU A 773 -11.82 -18.58 7.60
CA LEU A 773 -11.50 -19.02 6.24
C LEU A 773 -11.91 -20.48 5.99
N LEU A 774 -11.72 -21.37 6.96
CA LEU A 774 -12.16 -22.76 6.86
C LEU A 774 -13.68 -22.88 6.67
N GLN A 775 -14.48 -22.12 7.42
CA GLN A 775 -15.94 -22.11 7.25
C GLN A 775 -16.37 -21.53 5.90
N LEU A 776 -15.70 -20.49 5.42
CA LEU A 776 -15.97 -19.87 4.13
C LEU A 776 -15.69 -20.85 2.96
N CYS A 777 -14.49 -21.42 2.91
CA CYS A 777 -14.04 -22.27 1.81
C CYS A 777 -14.78 -23.62 1.76
N THR A 778 -15.06 -24.25 2.91
CA THR A 778 -15.80 -25.53 2.96
C THR A 778 -17.27 -25.42 2.54
N THR A 779 -17.81 -24.20 2.50
CA THR A 779 -19.22 -23.94 2.15
C THR A 779 -19.39 -23.40 0.72
N SER A 780 -18.43 -22.59 0.25
CA SER A 780 -18.54 -21.82 -0.98
C SER A 780 -17.30 -21.99 -1.85
N SER A 781 -17.47 -22.57 -3.04
CA SER A 781 -16.42 -22.65 -4.06
C SER A 781 -15.95 -21.25 -4.47
N ARG A 782 -16.86 -20.26 -4.57
CA ARG A 782 -16.49 -18.86 -4.84
C ARG A 782 -15.56 -18.30 -3.76
N HIS A 783 -15.87 -18.50 -2.48
CA HIS A 783 -15.00 -18.03 -1.39
C HIS A 783 -13.68 -18.81 -1.37
N CYS A 784 -13.70 -20.12 -1.66
CA CYS A 784 -12.49 -20.94 -1.84
C CYS A 784 -11.58 -20.37 -2.94
N SER A 785 -12.13 -20.02 -4.11
CA SER A 785 -11.38 -19.38 -5.20
C SER A 785 -10.81 -18.02 -4.79
N MET A 786 -11.58 -17.17 -4.10
CA MET A 786 -11.10 -15.88 -3.60
C MET A 786 -9.91 -16.07 -2.63
N VAL A 787 -10.03 -16.96 -1.64
CA VAL A 787 -8.95 -17.24 -0.67
C VAL A 787 -7.68 -17.80 -1.34
N LEU A 788 -7.81 -18.51 -2.47
CA LEU A 788 -6.68 -18.96 -3.27
C LEU A 788 -6.08 -17.85 -4.16
N GLN A 789 -6.89 -16.90 -4.62
CA GLN A 789 -6.44 -15.71 -5.37
C GLN A 789 -5.69 -14.73 -4.47
N GLU A 790 -6.16 -14.53 -3.24
CA GLU A 790 -5.46 -13.81 -2.16
C GLU A 790 -4.24 -14.58 -1.61
N GLY A 791 -3.72 -15.58 -2.32
CA GLY A 791 -2.42 -16.18 -2.02
C GLY A 791 -2.32 -16.95 -0.68
N ALA A 792 -3.41 -17.34 -0.04
CA ALA A 792 -3.40 -17.85 1.35
C ALA A 792 -2.59 -19.15 1.60
N VAL A 793 -2.07 -19.81 0.56
CA VAL A 793 -1.44 -21.14 0.69
C VAL A 793 -0.11 -21.11 1.47
N PRO A 794 0.90 -20.28 1.17
CA PRO A 794 2.13 -20.23 1.97
C PRO A 794 1.90 -19.83 3.44
N PRO A 795 1.05 -18.82 3.78
CA PRO A 795 0.74 -18.49 5.17
C PRO A 795 0.07 -19.63 5.93
N LEU A 796 -0.85 -20.36 5.30
CA LEU A 796 -1.46 -21.54 5.91
C LEU A 796 -0.45 -22.69 6.07
N VAL A 797 0.49 -22.86 5.13
CA VAL A 797 1.58 -23.85 5.28
C VAL A 797 2.48 -23.48 6.45
N ALA A 798 2.92 -22.22 6.58
CA ALA A 798 3.69 -21.75 7.73
C ALA A 798 2.92 -21.97 9.04
N LEU A 799 1.65 -21.55 9.10
CA LEU A 799 0.78 -21.71 10.27
C LEU A 799 0.60 -23.19 10.67
N SER A 800 0.54 -24.10 9.70
CA SER A 800 0.46 -25.55 9.93
C SER A 800 1.72 -26.15 10.59
N GLN A 801 2.86 -25.43 10.56
CA GLN A 801 4.15 -25.84 11.11
C GLN A 801 4.49 -25.11 12.42
N SER A 802 4.23 -23.80 12.52
CA SER A 802 4.62 -22.96 13.66
C SER A 802 3.47 -22.50 14.58
N GLY A 803 2.21 -22.59 14.17
CA GLY A 803 1.06 -22.10 14.93
C GLY A 803 0.74 -22.81 16.25
N THR A 804 -0.28 -22.29 16.95
CA THR A 804 -0.93 -22.95 18.10
C THR A 804 -1.48 -24.32 17.70
N ALA A 805 -1.74 -25.21 18.67
CA ALA A 805 -2.29 -26.55 18.37
C ALA A 805 -3.61 -26.49 17.54
N ARG A 806 -4.48 -25.53 17.84
CA ARG A 806 -5.73 -25.31 17.09
C ARG A 806 -5.50 -24.59 15.77
N ALA A 807 -4.63 -23.58 15.71
CA ALA A 807 -4.30 -22.91 14.45
C ALA A 807 -3.71 -23.89 13.43
N LYS A 808 -2.85 -24.81 13.89
CA LYS A 808 -2.33 -25.95 13.12
C LYS A 808 -3.45 -26.84 12.61
N GLU A 809 -4.37 -27.26 13.48
CA GLU A 809 -5.54 -28.06 13.11
C GLU A 809 -6.37 -27.39 12.00
N LYS A 810 -6.71 -26.10 12.14
CA LYS A 810 -7.53 -25.38 11.14
C LYS A 810 -6.77 -25.14 9.83
N ALA A 811 -5.48 -24.79 9.90
CA ALA A 811 -4.65 -24.63 8.71
C ALA A 811 -4.48 -25.95 7.94
N GLN A 812 -4.24 -27.07 8.63
CA GLN A 812 -4.15 -28.40 8.01
C GLN A 812 -5.49 -28.84 7.40
N ALA A 813 -6.61 -28.56 8.08
CA ALA A 813 -7.95 -28.82 7.52
C ALA A 813 -8.21 -28.00 6.25
N LEU A 814 -7.85 -26.72 6.22
CA LEU A 814 -8.06 -25.85 5.06
C LEU A 814 -7.15 -26.25 3.88
N LEU A 815 -5.87 -26.55 4.14
CA LEU A 815 -4.95 -27.06 3.14
C LEU A 815 -5.37 -28.42 2.56
N SER A 816 -5.93 -29.32 3.39
CA SER A 816 -6.45 -30.60 2.89
C SER A 816 -7.72 -30.42 2.05
N HIS A 817 -8.58 -29.44 2.38
CA HIS A 817 -9.71 -29.07 1.56
C HIS A 817 -9.28 -28.55 0.17
N PHE A 818 -8.30 -27.64 0.10
CA PHE A 818 -7.76 -27.15 -1.18
C PHE A 818 -7.18 -28.30 -2.03
N ARG A 819 -6.46 -29.24 -1.41
CA ARG A 819 -5.98 -30.46 -2.11
C ARG A 819 -7.15 -31.28 -2.64
N SER A 820 -8.22 -31.48 -1.87
CA SER A 820 -9.38 -32.27 -2.29
C SER A 820 -10.15 -31.65 -3.46
N GLN A 821 -10.35 -30.33 -3.49
CA GLN A 821 -11.00 -29.66 -4.64
C GLN A 821 -10.18 -29.82 -5.92
N ARG A 822 -8.85 -29.68 -5.84
CA ARG A 822 -7.96 -29.83 -7.01
C ARG A 822 -8.05 -31.21 -7.65
N HIS A 823 -8.13 -32.27 -6.85
CA HIS A 823 -8.31 -33.64 -7.36
C HIS A 823 -9.75 -33.91 -7.86
N GLY A 824 -10.76 -33.30 -7.24
CA GLY A 824 -12.16 -33.41 -7.67
C GLY A 824 -12.40 -32.89 -9.09
N ASN A 825 -11.76 -31.78 -9.46
CA ASN A 825 -11.87 -31.22 -10.82
C ASN A 825 -11.07 -32.02 -11.86
N SER A 826 -9.94 -32.63 -11.49
CA SER A 826 -9.15 -33.49 -12.40
C SER A 826 -9.84 -34.82 -12.76
N GLY A 827 -10.92 -35.19 -12.07
CA GLY A 827 -11.69 -36.42 -12.35
C GLY A 827 -12.90 -36.24 -13.29
N ARG A 828 -12.99 -35.14 -14.03
CA ARG A 828 -14.12 -34.81 -14.93
C ARG A 828 -13.70 -34.22 -16.30
N GLY A 829 -12.43 -34.39 -16.69
CA GLY A 829 -11.93 -34.10 -18.04
C GLY A 829 -12.04 -35.32 -18.95
#